data_AF-A0A5N6B9X3-F1
#
_entry.id   AF-A0A5N6B9X3-F1
#
_cell.length_a   1.000
_cell.length_b   1.000
_cell.length_c   1.000
_cell.angle_alpha   90.00
_cell.angle_beta   90.00
_cell.angle_gamma   90.00
#
_symmetry.space_group_name_H-M   'P 1'
#
loop_
_entity.id
_entity.type
_entity.pdbx_description
1 polymer ?
#
loop_
_entity_poly.entity_id
_entity_poly.type
_entity_poly.pdbx_seq_one_letter_code
_entity_poly.pdbx_strand_id
1 'polypeptide(L)'
;MTTARSARAFYLYATFLPLASTALASALGRVDRPDITTAAALCVTANYVLQYRSYRVLMEEMRELRHRAELSFTRLQVIGGLFLGFLVEKLWNGLPALHGNELWTALAVSLIPLLIMRPVYTLRLHPVVWLLSNPYRVLFDKGVLVLYAALETHSPGLLWLALWLAICDLPGSVGMAVQSRSPGWEARVNDAHHYLDSDAETRRILFEEPWLRDFVRNRSGRPDLGFVHTLAHEAARSVQQTRAMTLDLDGLSAFTVRPGLRSLDWADAALALLERAENAVPRTPEARRRFRLARAHCAYARALIYSATGHRDEFRASFTEACTIWRQEGHQDVAAVESALSYLNSSGEKLFLVLTPADGLALLDPPVHDPTLTPLVRRYTLLAVSLVHQELGEPEPAAKLKAEALAQRPRWGDSRRLLRQYRAAGLPRKRSAISITGRLLALATGPVADFSQFAPSSAPTIALDSWPPSQARDHAALGLRMWDLGRRDQAEALLMEAVRLLRASDQLVAAFYVLLELGRAQHDSAPWRAYHTLNQAAEVYETLRMRILDDEVRLSTGASIERLTLLTLGLLLDAPEGGGPWPRTPRAAAFALVERARSRGLLELLGTTVPPGATAPPDLVAAEAEARRIVADRRAALAAAGTPAGSEAALRGLRDALSALARVQDRIAAVDLAGEEYVNLSRGTPLTFAEVKALLRPEESG
;
A
#
# COMPACT_ATOMS: atom_id res chain seq x y z
N MET A 1 -10.70 -25.02 10.03
CA MET A 1 -11.06 -23.61 9.73
C MET A 1 -12.57 -23.29 9.83
N THR A 2 -13.50 -24.18 9.46
CA THR A 2 -14.91 -24.12 9.93
C THR A 2 -15.00 -23.94 11.45
N THR A 3 -14.01 -24.48 12.16
CA THR A 3 -13.76 -24.35 13.60
C THR A 3 -13.68 -22.92 14.11
N ALA A 4 -13.20 -21.90 13.37
CA ALA A 4 -13.06 -20.55 13.95
C ALA A 4 -14.38 -19.75 13.97
N ARG A 5 -15.21 -19.86 12.92
CA ARG A 5 -16.55 -19.24 12.88
C ARG A 5 -17.54 -20.00 13.76
N SER A 6 -17.51 -21.33 13.72
CA SER A 6 -18.30 -22.16 14.62
C SER A 6 -17.82 -21.99 16.06
N ALA A 7 -16.52 -21.94 16.37
CA ALA A 7 -16.04 -21.63 17.73
C ALA A 7 -16.44 -20.24 18.20
N ARG A 8 -16.40 -19.18 17.35
CA ARG A 8 -16.81 -17.83 17.78
C ARG A 8 -18.32 -17.67 17.97
N ALA A 9 -19.13 -18.24 17.07
CA ALA A 9 -20.59 -18.28 17.24
C ALA A 9 -20.97 -19.19 18.42
N PHE A 10 -20.33 -20.35 18.56
CA PHE A 10 -20.46 -21.24 19.71
C PHE A 10 -19.97 -20.58 21.01
N TYR A 11 -18.94 -19.72 20.99
CA TYR A 11 -18.54 -18.90 22.15
C TYR A 11 -19.63 -17.88 22.55
N LEU A 12 -20.34 -17.33 21.57
CA LEU A 12 -21.48 -16.43 21.80
C LEU A 12 -22.69 -17.20 22.32
N TYR A 13 -22.98 -18.39 21.78
CA TYR A 13 -24.17 -19.17 22.14
C TYR A 13 -23.99 -20.07 23.37
N ALA A 14 -22.81 -20.66 23.57
CA ALA A 14 -22.54 -21.64 24.62
C ALA A 14 -21.99 -21.00 25.91
N THR A 15 -21.40 -19.80 25.84
CA THR A 15 -20.88 -19.11 27.04
C THR A 15 -21.76 -17.92 27.44
N PHE A 16 -22.19 -17.08 26.50
CA PHE A 16 -22.89 -15.84 26.83
C PHE A 16 -24.37 -16.04 27.16
N LEU A 17 -25.09 -16.85 26.36
CA LEU A 17 -26.54 -17.07 26.55
C LEU A 17 -26.85 -17.78 27.89
N PRO A 18 -26.12 -18.85 28.27
CA PRO A 18 -26.32 -19.51 29.55
C PRO A 18 -25.96 -18.60 30.73
N LEU A 19 -24.87 -17.82 30.63
CA LEU A 19 -24.52 -16.85 31.68
C LEU A 19 -25.61 -15.79 31.86
N ALA A 20 -26.06 -15.17 30.77
CA ALA A 20 -27.08 -14.13 30.82
C ALA A 20 -28.43 -14.66 31.31
N SER A 21 -28.83 -15.87 30.90
CA SER A 21 -30.07 -16.50 31.37
C SER A 21 -29.99 -16.90 32.84
N THR A 22 -28.84 -17.41 33.31
CA THR A 22 -28.65 -17.83 34.70
C THR A 22 -28.59 -16.60 35.62
N ALA A 23 -27.85 -15.56 35.23
CA ALA A 23 -27.83 -14.29 35.94
C ALA A 23 -29.23 -13.66 36.02
N LEU A 24 -29.98 -13.63 34.92
CA LEU A 24 -31.34 -13.08 34.92
C LEU A 24 -32.30 -13.93 35.77
N ALA A 25 -32.23 -15.26 35.68
CA ALA A 25 -33.09 -16.15 36.46
C ALA A 25 -32.81 -16.06 37.96
N SER A 26 -31.53 -15.95 38.36
CA SER A 26 -31.13 -15.73 39.75
C SER A 26 -31.49 -14.33 40.25
N ALA A 27 -31.33 -13.27 39.46
CA ALA A 27 -31.74 -11.91 39.82
C ALA A 27 -33.26 -11.78 40.05
N LEU A 28 -34.05 -12.57 39.33
CA LEU A 28 -35.51 -12.62 39.46
C LEU A 28 -36.00 -13.56 40.58
N GLY A 29 -35.09 -14.17 41.36
CA GLY A 29 -35.44 -15.08 42.46
C GLY A 29 -36.11 -16.39 42.00
N ARG A 30 -35.86 -16.84 40.76
CA ARG A 30 -36.54 -18.00 40.16
C ARG A 30 -35.77 -19.32 40.26
N VAL A 31 -34.63 -19.33 40.95
CA VAL A 31 -33.75 -20.50 41.08
C VAL A 31 -33.33 -20.65 42.54
N ASP A 32 -33.94 -21.60 43.25
CA ASP A 32 -33.72 -21.77 44.70
C ASP A 32 -32.36 -22.41 45.03
N ARG A 33 -31.81 -23.23 44.12
CA ARG A 33 -30.40 -23.69 44.11
C ARG A 33 -30.04 -24.13 42.69
N PRO A 34 -29.12 -23.47 41.97
CA PRO A 34 -28.68 -24.01 40.69
C PRO A 34 -27.72 -25.17 40.97
N ASP A 35 -27.78 -26.23 40.17
CA ASP A 35 -26.73 -27.26 40.12
C ASP A 35 -25.53 -26.68 39.35
N ILE A 36 -24.94 -25.64 39.95
CA ILE A 36 -23.98 -24.68 39.38
C ILE A 36 -22.72 -25.40 38.93
N THR A 37 -22.32 -26.46 39.63
CA THR A 37 -21.11 -27.24 39.37
C THR A 37 -21.09 -27.81 37.95
N THR A 38 -22.23 -28.24 37.41
CA THR A 38 -22.28 -28.85 36.08
C THR A 38 -22.21 -27.81 34.95
N ALA A 39 -22.89 -26.67 35.09
CA ALA A 39 -22.84 -25.58 34.10
C ALA A 39 -21.50 -24.82 34.15
N ALA A 40 -20.95 -24.62 35.35
CA ALA A 40 -19.63 -24.05 35.59
C ALA A 40 -18.52 -24.95 35.05
N ALA A 41 -18.57 -26.25 35.37
CA ALA A 41 -17.64 -27.23 34.82
C ALA A 41 -17.76 -27.31 33.31
N LEU A 42 -18.96 -27.26 32.72
CA LEU A 42 -19.13 -27.22 31.26
C LEU A 42 -18.54 -25.96 30.63
N CYS A 43 -18.75 -24.78 31.20
CA CYS A 43 -18.21 -23.52 30.66
C CYS A 43 -16.69 -23.42 30.82
N VAL A 44 -16.15 -23.78 31.98
CA VAL A 44 -14.70 -23.79 32.25
C VAL A 44 -14.04 -24.87 31.41
N THR A 45 -14.58 -26.10 31.38
CA THR A 45 -14.04 -27.21 30.57
C THR A 45 -14.17 -26.92 29.08
N ALA A 46 -15.26 -26.33 28.59
CA ALA A 46 -15.38 -25.92 27.20
C ALA A 46 -14.35 -24.84 26.84
N ASN A 47 -14.17 -23.83 27.70
CA ASN A 47 -13.17 -22.78 27.50
C ASN A 47 -11.73 -23.36 27.52
N TYR A 48 -11.43 -24.25 28.47
CA TYR A 48 -10.12 -24.91 28.60
C TYR A 48 -9.86 -25.90 27.45
N VAL A 49 -10.84 -26.68 27.02
CA VAL A 49 -10.73 -27.60 25.87
C VAL A 49 -10.59 -26.84 24.56
N LEU A 50 -11.25 -25.68 24.42
CA LEU A 50 -11.12 -24.81 23.25
C LEU A 50 -9.76 -24.09 23.22
N GLN A 51 -9.29 -23.58 24.36
CA GLN A 51 -7.94 -23.03 24.48
C GLN A 51 -6.89 -24.11 24.25
N TYR A 52 -7.06 -25.30 24.82
CA TYR A 52 -6.16 -26.44 24.63
C TYR A 52 -6.17 -26.96 23.19
N ARG A 53 -7.32 -27.07 22.51
CA ARG A 53 -7.35 -27.43 21.08
C ARG A 53 -6.74 -26.36 20.19
N SER A 54 -6.99 -25.08 20.47
CA SER A 54 -6.39 -23.98 19.74
C SER A 54 -4.88 -23.97 19.93
N TYR A 55 -4.42 -24.18 21.17
CA TYR A 55 -3.02 -24.34 21.54
C TYR A 55 -2.40 -25.59 20.92
N ARG A 56 -3.08 -26.74 20.91
CA ARG A 56 -2.53 -27.99 20.36
C ARG A 56 -2.39 -27.94 18.84
N VAL A 57 -3.31 -27.30 18.14
CA VAL A 57 -3.21 -27.05 16.69
C VAL A 57 -2.05 -26.08 16.41
N LEU A 58 -1.93 -25.01 17.19
CA LEU A 58 -0.80 -24.06 17.11
C LEU A 58 0.56 -24.74 17.41
N MET A 59 0.58 -25.67 18.38
CA MET A 59 1.79 -26.39 18.84
C MET A 59 2.17 -27.59 17.96
N GLU A 60 1.22 -28.18 17.24
CA GLU A 60 1.50 -29.21 16.22
C GLU A 60 2.15 -28.57 14.98
N GLU A 61 1.84 -27.30 14.67
CA GLU A 61 2.40 -26.54 13.55
C GLU A 61 3.76 -25.85 13.86
N MET A 62 4.08 -25.56 15.14
CA MET A 62 5.27 -24.76 15.52
C MET A 62 6.40 -25.54 16.21
N ARG A 63 6.61 -26.81 15.84
CA ARG A 63 7.58 -27.70 16.52
C ARG A 63 9.02 -27.21 16.58
N GLU A 64 9.46 -26.29 15.71
CA GLU A 64 10.84 -25.78 15.68
C GLU A 64 11.11 -24.56 16.59
N LEU A 65 10.09 -23.78 17.01
CA LEU A 65 10.28 -22.57 17.82
C LEU A 65 10.20 -22.80 19.34
N ARG A 66 9.99 -24.07 19.73
CA ARG A 66 9.59 -24.53 21.06
C ARG A 66 10.49 -24.07 22.21
N HIS A 67 11.80 -23.89 22.00
CA HIS A 67 12.72 -23.81 23.15
C HIS A 67 13.05 -22.41 23.68
N ARG A 68 12.89 -21.35 22.87
CA ARG A 68 13.23 -19.97 23.30
C ARG A 68 12.02 -19.19 23.82
N ALA A 69 10.82 -19.43 23.29
CA ALA A 69 9.59 -18.78 23.74
C ALA A 69 9.11 -19.30 25.11
N GLU A 70 9.29 -20.59 25.40
CA GLU A 70 8.87 -21.22 26.66
C GLU A 70 9.49 -20.54 27.89
N LEU A 71 10.74 -20.08 27.86
CA LEU A 71 11.41 -19.52 29.05
C LEU A 71 11.01 -18.08 29.39
N SER A 72 10.81 -17.23 28.38
CA SER A 72 10.42 -15.82 28.59
C SER A 72 8.92 -15.66 28.83
N PHE A 73 8.09 -16.50 28.19
CA PHE A 73 6.65 -16.40 28.29
C PHE A 73 6.13 -16.91 29.64
N THR A 74 6.70 -17.99 30.18
CA THR A 74 6.29 -18.54 31.48
C THR A 74 6.61 -17.58 32.64
N ARG A 75 7.73 -16.84 32.59
CA ARG A 75 8.07 -15.86 33.65
C ARG A 75 7.12 -14.66 33.68
N LEU A 76 6.75 -14.13 32.51
CA LEU A 76 5.77 -13.05 32.39
C LEU A 76 4.36 -13.52 32.78
N GLN A 77 3.99 -14.76 32.49
CA GLN A 77 2.73 -15.35 32.95
C GLN A 77 2.70 -15.54 34.47
N VAL A 78 3.82 -15.92 35.09
CA VAL A 78 3.90 -16.05 36.56
C VAL A 78 3.79 -14.67 37.23
N ILE A 79 4.51 -13.67 36.76
CA ILE A 79 4.43 -12.30 37.31
C ILE A 79 3.03 -11.72 37.07
N GLY A 80 2.49 -11.88 35.86
CA GLY A 80 1.13 -11.50 35.52
C GLY A 80 0.10 -12.20 36.38
N GLY A 81 0.26 -13.51 36.63
CA GLY A 81 -0.61 -14.32 37.47
C GLY A 81 -0.55 -13.96 38.95
N LEU A 82 0.63 -13.62 39.48
CA LEU A 82 0.80 -13.15 40.86
C LEU A 82 0.17 -11.75 41.04
N PHE A 83 0.41 -10.83 40.11
CA PHE A 83 -0.23 -9.52 40.11
C PHE A 83 -1.75 -9.65 39.97
N LEU A 84 -2.22 -10.56 39.11
CA LEU A 84 -3.64 -10.87 38.94
C LEU A 84 -4.26 -11.41 40.22
N GLY A 85 -3.61 -12.39 40.85
CA GLY A 85 -4.06 -12.98 42.11
C GLY A 85 -4.20 -11.92 43.20
N PHE A 86 -3.20 -11.05 43.34
CA PHE A 86 -3.25 -9.92 44.28
C PHE A 86 -4.38 -8.92 43.97
N LEU A 87 -4.58 -8.58 42.69
CA LEU A 87 -5.63 -7.66 42.28
C LEU A 87 -7.03 -8.25 42.51
N VAL A 88 -7.19 -9.55 42.22
CA VAL A 88 -8.42 -10.31 42.49
C VAL A 88 -8.71 -10.37 43.97
N GLU A 89 -7.71 -10.68 44.79
CA GLU A 89 -7.86 -10.72 46.25
C GLU A 89 -8.31 -9.35 46.80
N LYS A 90 -7.71 -8.26 46.33
CA LYS A 90 -8.08 -6.90 46.75
C LYS A 90 -9.46 -6.48 46.25
N LEU A 91 -9.81 -6.81 45.01
CA LEU A 91 -11.15 -6.59 44.46
C LEU A 91 -12.18 -7.42 45.24
N TRP A 92 -11.89 -8.70 45.49
CA TRP A 92 -12.76 -9.63 46.19
C TRP A 92 -13.12 -9.14 47.59
N ASN A 93 -12.12 -8.65 48.32
CA ASN A 93 -12.29 -8.06 49.64
C ASN A 93 -12.99 -6.68 49.63
N GLY A 94 -12.98 -5.97 48.49
CA GLY A 94 -13.64 -4.68 48.30
C GLY A 94 -15.07 -4.74 47.74
N LEU A 95 -15.50 -5.90 47.20
CA LEU A 95 -16.82 -6.11 46.60
C LEU A 95 -18.01 -5.75 47.51
N PRO A 96 -17.99 -5.96 48.84
CA PRO A 96 -19.10 -5.56 49.70
C PRO A 96 -19.37 -4.06 49.71
N ALA A 97 -18.37 -3.22 49.44
CA ALA A 97 -18.50 -1.76 49.41
C ALA A 97 -19.12 -1.22 48.11
N LEU A 98 -19.35 -2.07 47.11
CA LEU A 98 -19.89 -1.68 45.79
C LEU A 98 -21.42 -1.74 45.71
N HIS A 99 -22.08 -2.18 46.79
CA HIS A 99 -23.54 -2.28 46.86
C HIS A 99 -24.20 -0.90 46.65
N GLY A 100 -25.11 -0.79 45.69
CA GLY A 100 -25.79 0.45 45.30
C GLY A 100 -25.08 1.30 44.22
N ASN A 101 -23.87 0.92 43.77
CA ASN A 101 -23.08 1.66 42.76
C ASN A 101 -22.71 0.81 41.53
N GLU A 102 -23.47 -0.25 41.26
CA GLU A 102 -23.06 -1.33 40.35
C GLU A 102 -23.03 -0.89 38.89
N LEU A 103 -24.01 -0.08 38.46
CA LEU A 103 -24.03 0.49 37.11
C LEU A 103 -22.82 1.41 36.87
N TRP A 104 -22.49 2.28 37.84
CA TRP A 104 -21.35 3.19 37.74
C TRP A 104 -20.02 2.45 37.74
N THR A 105 -19.90 1.38 38.54
CA THR A 105 -18.74 0.49 38.54
C THR A 105 -18.62 -0.23 37.20
N ALA A 106 -19.71 -0.78 36.64
CA ALA A 106 -19.70 -1.41 35.31
C ALA A 106 -19.29 -0.43 34.21
N LEU A 107 -19.84 0.79 34.25
CA LEU A 107 -19.51 1.87 33.33
C LEU A 107 -18.05 2.27 33.44
N ALA A 108 -17.53 2.47 34.65
CA ALA A 108 -16.12 2.81 34.88
C ALA A 108 -15.20 1.68 34.38
N VAL A 109 -15.49 0.43 34.74
CA VAL A 109 -14.72 -0.76 34.31
C VAL A 109 -14.80 -0.98 32.80
N SER A 110 -15.89 -0.59 32.14
CA SER A 110 -16.04 -0.66 30.67
C SER A 110 -15.42 0.56 29.95
N LEU A 111 -15.45 1.74 30.57
CA LEU A 111 -14.82 2.96 30.04
C LEU A 111 -13.31 2.94 30.18
N ILE A 112 -12.76 2.34 31.24
CA ILE A 112 -11.31 2.28 31.48
C ILE A 112 -10.58 1.64 30.29
N PRO A 113 -10.98 0.48 29.73
CA PRO A 113 -10.43 -0.03 28.49
C PRO A 113 -10.67 0.94 27.33
N LEU A 114 -11.84 1.55 27.16
CA LEU A 114 -12.06 2.49 26.05
C LEU A 114 -11.17 3.74 26.15
N LEU A 115 -10.89 4.23 27.36
CA LEU A 115 -10.09 5.42 27.65
C LEU A 115 -8.60 5.13 27.72
N ILE A 116 -8.18 3.92 28.07
CA ILE A 116 -6.77 3.50 28.09
C ILE A 116 -6.40 2.88 26.75
N MET A 117 -7.20 1.95 26.23
CA MET A 117 -6.91 1.26 24.98
C MET A 117 -6.92 2.22 23.80
N ARG A 118 -7.78 3.24 23.76
CA ARG A 118 -7.79 4.19 22.63
C ARG A 118 -6.47 4.99 22.51
N PRO A 119 -5.99 5.71 23.54
CA PRO A 119 -4.70 6.39 23.51
C PRO A 119 -3.54 5.39 23.37
N VAL A 120 -3.59 4.22 24.01
CA VAL A 120 -2.50 3.24 23.95
C VAL A 120 -2.43 2.53 22.58
N TYR A 121 -3.57 2.26 21.92
CA TYR A 121 -3.63 1.83 20.52
C TYR A 121 -3.11 2.92 19.58
N THR A 122 -3.45 4.19 19.83
CA THR A 122 -2.92 5.30 19.01
C THR A 122 -1.42 5.55 19.26
N LEU A 123 -0.92 5.27 20.46
CA LEU A 123 0.50 5.38 20.84
C LEU A 123 1.32 4.12 20.49
N ARG A 124 0.68 3.07 19.95
CA ARG A 124 1.32 1.80 19.54
C ARG A 124 2.12 1.07 20.64
N LEU A 125 1.81 1.29 21.93
CA LEU A 125 2.46 0.64 23.08
C LEU A 125 1.82 -0.73 23.37
N HIS A 126 1.84 -1.63 22.38
CA HIS A 126 1.09 -2.90 22.40
C HIS A 126 1.49 -3.95 23.45
N PRO A 127 2.74 -4.04 23.97
CA PRO A 127 3.07 -4.99 25.05
C PRO A 127 2.34 -4.66 26.36
N VAL A 128 2.15 -3.37 26.65
CA VAL A 128 1.42 -2.87 27.82
C VAL A 128 -0.08 -3.11 27.65
N VAL A 129 -0.60 -2.97 26.42
CA VAL A 129 -1.97 -3.38 26.07
C VAL A 129 -2.19 -4.86 26.36
N TRP A 130 -1.25 -5.73 26.00
CA TRP A 130 -1.39 -7.18 26.21
C TRP A 130 -1.35 -7.55 27.70
N LEU A 131 -0.42 -6.95 28.45
CA LEU A 131 -0.28 -7.09 29.90
C LEU A 131 -1.49 -6.55 30.69
N LEU A 132 -2.20 -5.54 30.18
CA LEU A 132 -3.41 -5.02 30.82
C LEU A 132 -4.69 -5.70 30.33
N SER A 133 -4.74 -6.11 29.06
CA SER A 133 -5.94 -6.71 28.45
C SER A 133 -6.12 -8.19 28.80
N ASN A 134 -5.07 -8.96 29.08
CA ASN A 134 -5.22 -10.35 29.51
C ASN A 134 -5.77 -10.49 30.94
N PRO A 135 -5.25 -9.77 31.95
CA PRO A 135 -5.88 -9.65 33.25
C PRO A 135 -7.34 -9.24 33.17
N TYR A 136 -7.62 -8.20 32.39
CA TYR A 136 -8.99 -7.73 32.18
C TYR A 136 -9.86 -8.79 31.50
N ARG A 137 -9.32 -9.52 30.51
CA ARG A 137 -10.03 -10.64 29.86
C ARG A 137 -10.18 -11.88 30.75
N VAL A 138 -9.34 -12.07 31.74
CA VAL A 138 -9.48 -13.22 32.65
C VAL A 138 -10.42 -12.87 33.79
N LEU A 139 -10.41 -11.61 34.26
CA LEU A 139 -11.21 -11.15 35.40
C LEU A 139 -12.58 -10.61 35.03
N PHE A 140 -12.73 -10.02 33.85
CA PHE A 140 -13.93 -9.29 33.47
C PHE A 140 -14.48 -9.67 32.10
N ASP A 141 -13.85 -10.60 31.35
CA ASP A 141 -14.39 -11.00 30.04
C ASP A 141 -15.80 -11.56 30.23
N LYS A 142 -16.76 -10.77 29.73
CA LYS A 142 -18.19 -11.01 29.76
C LYS A 142 -18.79 -11.13 31.17
N GLY A 143 -18.14 -10.56 32.19
CA GLY A 143 -18.65 -10.53 33.57
C GLY A 143 -18.67 -11.89 34.28
N VAL A 144 -17.96 -12.90 33.75
CA VAL A 144 -18.02 -14.28 34.25
C VAL A 144 -17.57 -14.40 35.70
N LEU A 145 -16.42 -13.81 36.05
CA LEU A 145 -15.88 -13.84 37.42
C LEU A 145 -16.79 -13.12 38.42
N VAL A 146 -17.36 -11.99 38.00
CA VAL A 146 -18.28 -11.19 38.83
C VAL A 146 -19.58 -11.95 39.05
N LEU A 147 -20.05 -12.71 38.04
CA LEU A 147 -21.19 -13.61 38.20
C LEU A 147 -20.88 -14.72 39.22
N TYR A 148 -19.71 -15.35 39.16
CA TYR A 148 -19.31 -16.35 40.16
C TYR A 148 -19.26 -15.76 41.57
N ALA A 149 -18.65 -14.57 41.72
CA ALA A 149 -18.61 -13.85 42.99
C ALA A 149 -20.01 -13.55 43.53
N ALA A 150 -20.92 -13.13 42.65
CA ALA A 150 -22.32 -12.86 43.00
C ALA A 150 -23.07 -14.10 43.48
N LEU A 151 -22.85 -15.23 42.80
CA LEU A 151 -23.51 -16.50 43.10
C LEU A 151 -22.98 -17.11 44.41
N GLU A 152 -21.67 -17.00 44.68
CA GLU A 152 -21.04 -17.52 45.90
C GLU A 152 -21.33 -16.68 47.13
N THR A 153 -21.41 -15.35 46.99
CA THR A 153 -21.71 -14.43 48.10
C THR A 153 -23.20 -14.14 48.26
N HIS A 154 -24.05 -14.68 47.37
CA HIS A 154 -25.48 -14.36 47.28
C HIS A 154 -25.77 -12.84 47.18
N SER A 155 -24.84 -12.07 46.61
CA SER A 155 -24.96 -10.61 46.55
C SER A 155 -25.77 -10.18 45.30
N PRO A 156 -26.99 -9.63 45.45
CA PRO A 156 -27.78 -9.16 44.32
C PRO A 156 -27.08 -8.03 43.56
N GLY A 157 -26.31 -7.19 44.25
CA GLY A 157 -25.52 -6.13 43.64
C GLY A 157 -24.48 -6.68 42.66
N LEU A 158 -23.68 -7.66 43.07
CA LEU A 158 -22.69 -8.27 42.18
C LEU A 158 -23.33 -8.95 40.96
N LEU A 159 -24.53 -9.48 41.14
CA LEU A 159 -25.30 -10.11 40.07
C LEU A 159 -25.75 -9.06 39.03
N TRP A 160 -26.20 -7.89 39.50
CA TRP A 160 -26.47 -6.73 38.65
C TRP A 160 -25.21 -6.19 37.97
N LEU A 161 -24.06 -6.12 38.66
CA LEU A 161 -22.79 -5.71 38.09
C LEU A 161 -22.35 -6.63 36.94
N ALA A 162 -22.44 -7.94 37.13
CA ALA A 162 -22.12 -8.93 36.09
C ALA A 162 -23.03 -8.78 34.87
N LEU A 163 -24.34 -8.58 35.08
CA LEU A 163 -25.30 -8.34 34.02
C LEU A 163 -24.98 -7.05 33.24
N TRP A 164 -24.65 -5.95 33.94
CA TRP A 164 -24.26 -4.69 33.30
C TRP A 164 -22.98 -4.82 32.48
N LEU A 165 -21.96 -5.52 32.99
CA LEU A 165 -20.74 -5.80 32.23
C LEU A 165 -21.01 -6.60 30.95
N ALA A 166 -21.89 -7.61 31.02
CA ALA A 166 -22.32 -8.36 29.84
C ALA A 166 -23.06 -7.47 28.82
N ILE A 167 -24.00 -6.63 29.28
CA ILE A 167 -24.74 -5.69 28.42
C ILE A 167 -23.81 -4.66 27.77
N CYS A 168 -22.84 -4.12 28.52
CA CYS A 168 -21.88 -3.14 28.01
C CYS A 168 -20.89 -3.73 27.00
N ASP A 169 -20.54 -5.02 27.10
CA ASP A 169 -19.68 -5.71 26.13
C ASP A 169 -20.45 -6.16 24.87
N LEU A 170 -21.77 -6.35 24.96
CA LEU A 170 -22.59 -6.81 23.84
C LEU A 170 -22.45 -5.92 22.58
N PRO A 171 -22.47 -4.58 22.63
CA PRO A 171 -22.20 -3.74 21.46
C PRO A 171 -20.80 -3.94 20.86
N GLY A 172 -19.79 -4.20 21.69
CA GLY A 172 -18.41 -4.49 21.24
C GLY A 172 -18.33 -5.84 20.54
N SER A 173 -18.90 -6.88 21.15
CA SER A 173 -18.99 -8.23 20.60
C SER A 173 -19.86 -8.30 19.33
N VAL A 174 -21.01 -7.62 19.31
CA VAL A 174 -21.86 -7.45 18.11
C VAL A 174 -21.13 -6.60 17.07
N GLY A 175 -20.42 -5.55 17.48
CA GLY A 175 -19.58 -4.73 16.61
C GLY A 175 -18.51 -5.56 15.92
N MET A 176 -17.77 -6.40 16.66
CA MET A 176 -16.79 -7.33 16.13
C MET A 176 -17.43 -8.45 15.28
N ALA A 177 -18.61 -8.95 15.65
CA ALA A 177 -19.35 -9.94 14.87
C ALA A 177 -19.87 -9.36 13.54
N VAL A 178 -20.30 -8.09 13.53
CA VAL A 178 -20.75 -7.36 12.34
C VAL A 178 -19.55 -6.95 11.48
N GLN A 179 -18.45 -6.52 12.09
CA GLN A 179 -17.19 -6.24 11.39
C GLN A 179 -16.55 -7.51 10.82
N SER A 180 -16.70 -8.66 11.48
CA SER A 180 -16.26 -9.95 10.92
C SER A 180 -17.22 -10.53 9.87
N ARG A 181 -18.43 -9.95 9.73
CA ARG A 181 -19.35 -10.17 8.59
C ARG A 181 -19.08 -9.23 7.41
N SER A 182 -18.39 -8.11 7.63
CA SER A 182 -17.67 -7.44 6.54
C SER A 182 -16.65 -8.44 6.00
N PRO A 183 -16.34 -8.50 4.69
CA PRO A 183 -15.27 -9.35 4.18
C PRO A 183 -14.04 -9.09 5.05
N GLY A 184 -13.71 -10.03 5.93
CA GLY A 184 -12.76 -9.83 7.01
C GLY A 184 -11.33 -9.93 6.49
N TRP A 185 -11.04 -9.25 5.40
CA TRP A 185 -9.79 -9.39 4.67
C TRP A 185 -8.60 -8.96 5.55
N GLU A 186 -8.77 -7.96 6.43
CA GLU A 186 -7.79 -7.58 7.47
C GLU A 186 -7.50 -8.71 8.49
N ALA A 187 -8.48 -9.58 8.76
CA ALA A 187 -8.30 -10.70 9.69
C ALA A 187 -7.56 -11.90 9.05
N ARG A 188 -7.31 -11.86 7.73
CA ARG A 188 -6.58 -12.90 6.98
C ARG A 188 -5.21 -12.43 6.50
N VAL A 189 -4.71 -11.31 7.02
CA VAL A 189 -3.40 -10.80 6.64
C VAL A 189 -2.32 -11.84 6.95
N ASN A 190 -2.30 -12.43 8.15
CA ASN A 190 -1.37 -13.51 8.48
C ASN A 190 -1.48 -14.69 7.52
N ASP A 191 -2.70 -15.16 7.22
CA ASP A 191 -2.91 -16.23 6.21
C ASP A 191 -2.28 -15.87 4.86
N ALA A 192 -2.40 -14.60 4.42
CA ALA A 192 -1.86 -14.14 3.14
C ALA A 192 -0.33 -14.11 3.12
N HIS A 193 0.31 -13.67 4.21
CA HIS A 193 1.77 -13.72 4.35
C HIS A 193 2.27 -15.17 4.38
N HIS A 194 1.70 -16.04 5.22
CA HIS A 194 2.07 -17.45 5.27
C HIS A 194 1.82 -18.16 3.93
N TYR A 195 0.73 -17.85 3.25
CA TYR A 195 0.44 -18.39 1.92
C TYR A 195 1.59 -18.13 0.96
N LEU A 196 2.19 -16.94 0.97
CA LEU A 196 3.21 -16.61 -0.03
C LEU A 196 4.63 -17.04 0.35
N ASP A 197 4.90 -17.20 1.64
CA ASP A 197 6.15 -17.77 2.13
C ASP A 197 6.17 -19.31 2.02
N SER A 198 5.00 -19.93 1.83
CA SER A 198 4.86 -21.36 1.63
C SER A 198 5.25 -21.82 0.21
N ASP A 199 5.86 -22.99 0.10
CA ASP A 199 6.05 -23.67 -1.17
C ASP A 199 4.70 -24.00 -1.84
N ALA A 200 4.73 -24.38 -3.12
CA ALA A 200 3.51 -24.60 -3.90
C ALA A 200 2.63 -25.73 -3.35
N GLU A 201 3.21 -26.78 -2.77
CA GLU A 201 2.46 -27.90 -2.22
C GLU A 201 1.81 -27.51 -0.88
N THR A 202 2.57 -26.85 0.00
CA THR A 202 2.07 -26.32 1.28
C THR A 202 0.94 -25.31 1.04
N ARG A 203 1.10 -24.40 0.06
CA ARG A 203 0.04 -23.47 -0.37
C ARG A 203 -1.25 -24.19 -0.71
N ARG A 204 -1.14 -25.20 -1.57
CA ARG A 204 -2.28 -25.97 -2.06
C ARG A 204 -3.01 -26.67 -0.92
N ILE A 205 -2.28 -27.35 -0.04
CA ILE A 205 -2.84 -28.20 1.02
C ILE A 205 -3.42 -27.36 2.16
N LEU A 206 -2.70 -26.35 2.65
CA LEU A 206 -3.09 -25.61 3.86
C LEU A 206 -4.03 -24.44 3.58
N PHE A 207 -3.94 -23.81 2.41
CA PHE A 207 -4.69 -22.59 2.11
C PHE A 207 -5.69 -22.77 0.98
N GLU A 208 -5.24 -23.20 -0.20
CA GLU A 208 -6.08 -23.17 -1.40
C GLU A 208 -7.22 -24.18 -1.34
N GLU A 209 -6.96 -25.47 -1.11
CA GLU A 209 -8.01 -26.50 -1.07
C GLU A 209 -9.01 -26.29 0.08
N PRO A 210 -8.57 -25.98 1.32
CA PRO A 210 -9.49 -25.63 2.40
C PRO A 210 -10.34 -24.39 2.06
N TRP A 211 -9.74 -23.34 1.48
CA TRP A 211 -10.49 -22.15 1.07
C TRP A 211 -11.47 -22.45 -0.07
N LEU A 212 -11.03 -23.13 -1.12
CA LEU A 212 -11.85 -23.53 -2.26
C LEU A 212 -13.04 -24.39 -1.80
N ARG A 213 -12.81 -25.36 -0.91
CA ARG A 213 -13.89 -26.19 -0.36
C ARG A 213 -14.85 -25.37 0.50
N ASP A 214 -14.34 -24.69 1.52
CA ASP A 214 -15.17 -24.13 2.60
C ASP A 214 -15.85 -22.80 2.21
N PHE A 215 -15.21 -22.01 1.34
CA PHE A 215 -15.63 -20.62 1.04
C PHE A 215 -16.08 -20.40 -0.40
N VAL A 216 -15.71 -21.29 -1.31
CA VAL A 216 -16.02 -21.18 -2.74
C VAL A 216 -17.05 -22.23 -3.17
N ARG A 217 -16.70 -23.53 -3.12
CA ARG A 217 -17.56 -24.67 -3.52
C ARG A 217 -18.81 -24.78 -2.63
N ASN A 218 -18.67 -24.75 -1.30
CA ASN A 218 -19.79 -24.81 -0.35
C ASN A 218 -20.70 -23.56 -0.39
N ARG A 219 -20.32 -22.52 -1.14
CA ARG A 219 -21.05 -21.26 -1.28
C ARG A 219 -21.25 -20.91 -2.75
N SER A 220 -21.52 -21.89 -3.60
CA SER A 220 -21.55 -21.75 -5.06
C SER A 220 -22.42 -20.60 -5.59
N GLY A 221 -23.53 -20.27 -4.92
CA GLY A 221 -24.37 -19.11 -5.30
C GLY A 221 -23.76 -17.74 -4.94
N ARG A 222 -22.85 -17.69 -3.96
CA ARG A 222 -22.23 -16.44 -3.47
C ARG A 222 -20.84 -16.75 -2.89
N PRO A 223 -19.83 -17.02 -3.74
CA PRO A 223 -18.50 -17.37 -3.28
C PRO A 223 -17.89 -16.24 -2.43
N ASP A 224 -17.17 -16.64 -1.38
CA ASP A 224 -16.46 -15.73 -0.46
C ASP A 224 -15.01 -15.53 -0.95
N LEU A 225 -14.85 -14.49 -1.76
CA LEU A 225 -13.57 -14.07 -2.36
C LEU A 225 -12.74 -13.17 -1.43
N GLY A 226 -13.06 -13.14 -0.13
CA GLY A 226 -12.36 -12.29 0.84
C GLY A 226 -10.85 -12.53 0.88
N PHE A 227 -10.40 -13.77 0.68
CA PHE A 227 -8.96 -14.10 0.67
C PHE A 227 -8.22 -13.54 -0.55
N VAL A 228 -8.82 -13.61 -1.74
CA VAL A 228 -8.28 -13.00 -2.96
C VAL A 228 -8.14 -11.49 -2.78
N HIS A 229 -9.16 -10.84 -2.20
CA HIS A 229 -9.08 -9.41 -1.90
C HIS A 229 -8.00 -9.09 -0.85
N THR A 230 -7.78 -9.96 0.15
CA THR A 230 -6.65 -9.79 1.09
C THR A 230 -5.31 -9.84 0.37
N LEU A 231 -5.09 -10.86 -0.48
CA LEU A 231 -3.84 -11.02 -1.21
C LEU A 231 -3.57 -9.80 -2.12
N ALA A 232 -4.57 -9.37 -2.89
CA ALA A 232 -4.46 -8.19 -3.74
C ALA A 232 -4.17 -6.91 -2.92
N HIS A 233 -4.83 -6.74 -1.79
CA HIS A 233 -4.61 -5.58 -0.93
C HIS A 233 -3.22 -5.57 -0.30
N GLU A 234 -2.77 -6.70 0.23
CA GLU A 234 -1.45 -6.83 0.84
C GLU A 234 -0.33 -6.73 -0.21
N ALA A 235 -0.57 -7.17 -1.45
CA ALA A 235 0.34 -6.92 -2.58
C ALA A 235 0.59 -5.40 -2.76
N ALA A 236 -0.49 -4.62 -2.81
CA ALA A 236 -0.40 -3.16 -2.93
C ALA A 236 0.20 -2.47 -1.69
N ARG A 237 0.06 -3.05 -0.50
CA ARG A 237 0.71 -2.55 0.73
C ARG A 237 2.17 -2.94 0.86
N SER A 238 2.56 -4.09 0.30
CA SER A 238 3.92 -4.63 0.34
C SER A 238 4.87 -3.79 -0.49
N VAL A 239 4.48 -3.39 -1.71
CA VAL A 239 5.31 -2.50 -2.56
C VAL A 239 5.60 -1.20 -1.83
N GLN A 240 4.62 -0.74 -1.06
CA GLN A 240 4.58 0.46 -0.24
C GLN A 240 5.42 0.36 1.06
N GLN A 241 6.05 -0.79 1.36
CA GLN A 241 6.74 -1.07 2.62
C GLN A 241 5.88 -0.75 3.86
N THR A 242 4.56 -0.93 3.77
CA THR A 242 3.70 -0.60 4.89
C THR A 242 4.06 -1.50 6.07
N ARG A 243 4.43 -0.94 7.23
CA ARG A 243 4.63 -1.72 8.46
C ARG A 243 3.30 -2.36 8.85
N ALA A 244 3.06 -3.59 8.42
CA ALA A 244 2.17 -4.49 9.13
C ALA A 244 2.98 -5.05 10.30
N MET A 245 2.99 -4.35 11.44
CA MET A 245 3.15 -5.09 12.70
C MET A 245 1.87 -5.90 12.89
N THR A 246 1.78 -7.04 12.22
CA THR A 246 0.83 -8.07 12.59
C THR A 246 1.43 -8.75 13.82
N LEU A 247 0.87 -8.45 14.99
CA LEU A 247 1.11 -9.23 16.19
C LEU A 247 0.56 -10.62 15.93
N ASP A 248 1.45 -11.51 15.53
CA ASP A 248 1.21 -12.92 15.73
C ASP A 248 1.16 -13.21 17.23
N LEU A 249 0.46 -14.29 17.59
CA LEU A 249 0.32 -14.71 19.00
C LEU A 249 1.68 -14.92 19.69
N ASP A 250 2.74 -15.07 18.91
CA ASP A 250 4.11 -15.34 19.36
C ASP A 250 4.96 -14.09 19.63
N GLY A 251 4.46 -12.90 19.31
CA GLY A 251 5.21 -11.65 19.50
C GLY A 251 6.40 -11.54 18.53
N LEU A 252 6.26 -10.65 17.53
CA LEU A 252 7.32 -10.27 16.59
C LEU A 252 7.69 -11.29 15.50
N SER A 253 6.71 -11.91 14.81
CA SER A 253 6.99 -12.36 13.45
C SER A 253 7.03 -11.12 12.53
N ALA A 254 8.24 -10.61 12.30
CA ALA A 254 8.48 -9.63 11.26
C ALA A 254 8.32 -10.36 9.92
N PHE A 255 7.10 -10.37 9.37
CA PHE A 255 6.88 -10.88 8.02
C PHE A 255 7.84 -10.19 7.06
N THR A 256 8.50 -10.97 6.20
CA THR A 256 9.46 -10.44 5.22
C THR A 256 8.71 -9.56 4.24
N VAL A 257 8.85 -8.23 4.40
CA VAL A 257 8.38 -7.25 3.41
C VAL A 257 9.01 -7.63 2.06
N ARG A 258 8.18 -7.77 1.01
CA ARG A 258 8.63 -8.06 -0.35
C ARG A 258 8.47 -6.80 -1.20
N PRO A 259 9.37 -5.81 -1.05
CA PRO A 259 9.16 -4.53 -1.68
C PRO A 259 9.36 -4.58 -3.20
N GLY A 260 8.90 -3.54 -3.90
CA GLY A 260 9.09 -3.37 -5.34
C GLY A 260 8.31 -4.38 -6.17
N LEU A 261 8.87 -4.76 -7.31
CA LEU A 261 8.25 -5.70 -8.26
C LEU A 261 7.98 -7.10 -7.69
N ARG A 262 8.65 -7.50 -6.60
CA ARG A 262 8.33 -8.76 -5.89
C ARG A 262 6.93 -8.77 -5.29
N SER A 263 6.30 -7.60 -5.15
CA SER A 263 4.88 -7.50 -4.78
C SER A 263 3.96 -7.94 -5.92
N LEU A 264 4.41 -8.03 -7.18
CA LEU A 264 3.60 -8.60 -8.25
C LEU A 264 3.35 -10.09 -8.05
N ASP A 265 4.29 -10.83 -7.45
CA ASP A 265 4.10 -12.25 -7.14
C ASP A 265 2.85 -12.47 -6.27
N TRP A 266 2.56 -11.53 -5.38
CA TRP A 266 1.36 -11.55 -4.53
C TRP A 266 0.09 -11.34 -5.35
N ALA A 267 0.11 -10.35 -6.24
CA ALA A 267 -1.03 -10.02 -7.10
C ALA A 267 -1.30 -11.13 -8.13
N ASP A 268 -0.24 -11.71 -8.70
CA ASP A 268 -0.30 -12.82 -9.64
C ASP A 268 -0.82 -14.09 -8.95
N ALA A 269 -0.39 -14.37 -7.70
CA ALA A 269 -0.93 -15.46 -6.91
C ALA A 269 -2.42 -15.26 -6.54
N ALA A 270 -2.84 -14.02 -6.28
CA ALA A 270 -4.25 -13.68 -6.06
C ALA A 270 -5.10 -13.96 -7.32
N LEU A 271 -4.59 -13.58 -8.50
CA LEU A 271 -5.25 -13.80 -9.78
C LEU A 271 -5.34 -15.30 -10.13
N ALA A 272 -4.25 -16.05 -9.97
CA ALA A 272 -4.23 -17.50 -10.20
C ALA A 272 -5.23 -18.23 -9.26
N LEU A 273 -5.31 -17.81 -8.01
CA LEU A 273 -6.28 -18.35 -7.06
C LEU A 273 -7.72 -18.01 -7.45
N LEU A 274 -7.96 -16.81 -7.97
CA LEU A 274 -9.26 -16.37 -8.49
C LEU A 274 -9.70 -17.22 -9.69
N GLU A 275 -8.80 -17.50 -10.64
CA GLU A 275 -9.07 -18.35 -11.81
C GLU A 275 -9.43 -19.77 -11.41
N ARG A 276 -8.70 -20.35 -10.44
CA ARG A 276 -9.04 -21.67 -9.88
C ARG A 276 -10.40 -21.68 -9.21
N ALA A 277 -10.74 -20.61 -8.49
CA ALA A 277 -12.05 -20.47 -7.87
C ALA A 277 -13.18 -20.32 -8.89
N GLU A 278 -12.96 -19.56 -9.97
CA GLU A 278 -13.92 -19.41 -11.07
C GLU A 278 -14.20 -20.74 -11.78
N ASN A 279 -13.18 -21.57 -11.97
CA ASN A 279 -13.30 -22.90 -12.56
C ASN A 279 -13.98 -23.92 -11.63
N ALA A 280 -13.96 -23.69 -10.31
CA ALA A 280 -14.50 -24.61 -9.32
C ALA A 280 -16.01 -24.43 -9.03
N VAL A 281 -16.66 -23.39 -9.57
CA VAL A 281 -18.04 -23.01 -9.22
C VAL A 281 -18.93 -22.91 -10.45
N PRO A 282 -20.19 -23.40 -10.40
CA PRO A 282 -21.19 -23.16 -11.43
C PRO A 282 -21.37 -21.67 -11.71
N ARG A 283 -21.42 -21.31 -13.00
CA ARG A 283 -21.45 -19.92 -13.47
C ARG A 283 -22.82 -19.25 -13.29
N THR A 284 -23.27 -19.04 -12.05
CA THR A 284 -24.45 -18.20 -11.76
C THR A 284 -24.15 -16.71 -12.04
N PRO A 285 -25.14 -15.87 -12.38
CA PRO A 285 -24.91 -14.45 -12.66
C PRO A 285 -24.25 -13.70 -11.49
N GLU A 286 -24.70 -13.95 -10.26
CA GLU A 286 -24.12 -13.33 -9.05
C GLU A 286 -22.68 -13.81 -8.81
N ALA A 287 -22.38 -15.10 -8.98
CA ALA A 287 -21.01 -15.60 -8.87
C ALA A 287 -20.09 -14.94 -9.91
N ARG A 288 -20.50 -14.88 -11.19
CA ARG A 288 -19.75 -14.21 -12.27
C ARG A 288 -19.46 -12.75 -11.92
N ARG A 289 -20.47 -12.03 -11.44
CA ARG A 289 -20.32 -10.64 -10.98
C ARG A 289 -19.25 -10.50 -9.90
N ARG A 290 -19.27 -11.37 -8.88
CA ARG A 290 -18.26 -11.36 -7.80
C ARG A 290 -16.85 -11.67 -8.32
N PHE A 291 -16.70 -12.65 -9.21
CA PHE A 291 -15.43 -12.96 -9.85
C PHE A 291 -14.88 -11.78 -10.65
N ARG A 292 -15.73 -11.09 -11.44
CA ARG A 292 -15.33 -9.88 -12.16
C ARG A 292 -14.88 -8.76 -11.23
N LEU A 293 -15.61 -8.49 -10.14
CA LEU A 293 -15.19 -7.48 -9.15
C LEU A 293 -13.88 -7.83 -8.46
N ALA A 294 -13.63 -9.11 -8.15
CA ALA A 294 -12.35 -9.56 -7.64
C ALA A 294 -11.21 -9.43 -8.65
N ARG A 295 -11.46 -9.70 -9.93
CA ARG A 295 -10.50 -9.46 -11.02
C ARG A 295 -10.14 -7.98 -11.12
N ALA A 296 -11.15 -7.10 -11.06
CA ALA A 296 -10.94 -5.65 -11.04
C ALA A 296 -10.07 -5.20 -9.85
N HIS A 297 -10.27 -5.78 -8.66
CA HIS A 297 -9.41 -5.48 -7.50
C HIS A 297 -7.97 -5.98 -7.72
N CYS A 298 -7.77 -7.17 -8.30
CA CYS A 298 -6.43 -7.66 -8.63
C CYS A 298 -5.73 -6.76 -9.65
N ALA A 299 -6.43 -6.33 -10.70
CA ALA A 299 -5.91 -5.40 -11.70
C ALA A 299 -5.56 -4.03 -11.07
N TYR A 300 -6.42 -3.51 -10.18
CA TYR A 300 -6.13 -2.27 -9.44
C TYR A 300 -4.91 -2.41 -8.51
N ALA A 301 -4.74 -3.55 -7.84
CA ALA A 301 -3.57 -3.80 -7.01
C ALA A 301 -2.27 -3.80 -7.83
N ARG A 302 -2.28 -4.45 -9.01
CA ARG A 302 -1.15 -4.41 -9.97
C ARG A 302 -0.87 -2.98 -10.42
N ALA A 303 -1.92 -2.22 -10.75
CA ALA A 303 -1.79 -0.80 -11.08
C ALA A 303 -1.06 -0.02 -9.97
N LEU A 304 -1.47 -0.17 -8.71
CA LEU A 304 -0.80 0.50 -7.59
C LEU A 304 0.69 0.11 -7.46
N ILE A 305 1.03 -1.14 -7.72
CA ILE A 305 2.42 -1.62 -7.73
C ILE A 305 3.21 -0.96 -8.87
N TYR A 306 2.66 -0.93 -10.08
CA TYR A 306 3.30 -0.31 -11.23
C TYR A 306 3.44 1.21 -11.09
N SER A 307 2.44 1.89 -10.52
CA SER A 307 2.53 3.31 -10.19
C SER A 307 3.66 3.60 -9.21
N ALA A 308 3.76 2.83 -8.11
CA ALA A 308 4.81 3.00 -7.11
C ALA A 308 6.22 2.71 -7.66
N THR A 309 6.32 1.78 -8.60
CA THR A 309 7.58 1.38 -9.25
C THR A 309 7.85 2.12 -10.57
N GLY A 310 7.02 3.09 -10.97
CA GLY A 310 7.25 3.89 -12.17
C GLY A 310 7.10 3.14 -13.50
N HIS A 311 6.36 2.03 -13.53
CA HIS A 311 6.03 1.29 -14.75
C HIS A 311 4.73 1.82 -15.37
N ARG A 312 4.84 2.96 -16.06
CA ARG A 312 3.69 3.74 -16.54
C ARG A 312 2.70 2.95 -17.40
N ASP A 313 3.21 2.20 -18.38
CA ASP A 313 2.33 1.62 -19.40
C ASP A 313 1.51 0.45 -18.84
N GLU A 314 2.11 -0.40 -18.00
CA GLU A 314 1.40 -1.46 -17.29
C GLU A 314 0.45 -0.92 -16.23
N PHE A 315 0.80 0.19 -15.59
CA PHE A 315 -0.11 0.92 -14.73
C PHE A 315 -1.38 1.32 -15.51
N ARG A 316 -1.22 1.98 -16.67
CA ARG A 316 -2.37 2.42 -17.50
C ARG A 316 -3.23 1.24 -17.93
N ALA A 317 -2.64 0.15 -18.41
CA ALA A 317 -3.36 -1.04 -18.84
C ALA A 317 -4.17 -1.66 -17.68
N SER A 318 -3.52 -1.94 -16.55
CA SER A 318 -4.14 -2.57 -15.38
C SER A 318 -5.21 -1.68 -14.75
N PHE A 319 -4.95 -0.37 -14.69
CA PHE A 319 -5.89 0.59 -14.11
C PHE A 319 -7.15 0.75 -15.00
N THR A 320 -6.96 0.82 -16.32
CA THR A 320 -8.06 0.88 -17.29
C THR A 320 -8.91 -0.38 -17.23
N GLU A 321 -8.31 -1.56 -17.09
CA GLU A 321 -9.04 -2.82 -16.88
C GLU A 321 -9.93 -2.75 -15.63
N ALA A 322 -9.36 -2.36 -14.48
CA ALA A 322 -10.10 -2.25 -13.24
C ALA A 322 -11.29 -1.28 -13.35
N CYS A 323 -11.05 -0.07 -13.88
CA CYS A 323 -12.10 0.93 -14.09
C CYS A 323 -13.19 0.46 -15.05
N THR A 324 -12.82 -0.23 -16.12
CA THR A 324 -13.77 -0.78 -17.10
C THR A 324 -14.70 -1.80 -16.45
N ILE A 325 -14.13 -2.76 -15.70
CA ILE A 325 -14.93 -3.78 -15.01
C ILE A 325 -15.83 -3.15 -13.95
N TRP A 326 -15.34 -2.17 -13.17
CA TRP A 326 -16.18 -1.48 -12.19
C TRP A 326 -17.37 -0.75 -12.84
N ARG A 327 -17.15 -0.05 -13.96
CA ARG A 327 -18.24 0.61 -14.69
C ARG A 327 -19.26 -0.41 -15.21
N GLN A 328 -18.81 -1.51 -15.81
CA GLN A 328 -19.67 -2.60 -16.29
C GLN A 328 -20.51 -3.23 -15.16
N GLU A 329 -20.00 -3.23 -13.93
CA GLU A 329 -20.67 -3.80 -12.76
C GLU A 329 -21.50 -2.80 -11.94
N GLY A 330 -21.70 -1.57 -12.45
CA GLY A 330 -22.49 -0.54 -11.78
C GLY A 330 -21.78 0.14 -10.61
N HIS A 331 -20.45 0.19 -10.66
CA HIS A 331 -19.58 0.86 -9.68
C HIS A 331 -18.93 2.13 -10.26
N GLN A 332 -19.73 2.95 -10.95
CA GLN A 332 -19.24 4.17 -11.62
C GLN A 332 -18.63 5.17 -10.64
N ASP A 333 -19.19 5.28 -9.43
CA ASP A 333 -18.69 6.21 -8.42
C ASP A 333 -17.27 5.83 -7.97
N VAL A 334 -17.00 4.53 -7.76
CA VAL A 334 -15.65 4.03 -7.39
C VAL A 334 -14.67 4.26 -8.52
N ALA A 335 -15.05 3.92 -9.76
CA ALA A 335 -14.19 4.11 -10.93
C ALA A 335 -13.82 5.59 -11.11
N ALA A 336 -14.76 6.51 -10.95
CA ALA A 336 -14.52 7.95 -11.05
C ALA A 336 -13.63 8.49 -9.91
N VAL A 337 -13.90 8.12 -8.65
CA VAL A 337 -13.07 8.56 -7.51
C VAL A 337 -11.64 8.03 -7.63
N GLU A 338 -11.46 6.76 -7.95
CA GLU A 338 -10.12 6.19 -8.10
C GLU A 338 -9.40 6.76 -9.32
N SER A 339 -10.11 7.12 -10.39
CA SER A 339 -9.52 7.83 -11.54
C SER A 339 -8.99 9.20 -11.13
N ALA A 340 -9.81 9.99 -10.43
CA ALA A 340 -9.41 11.30 -9.93
C ALA A 340 -8.23 11.19 -8.96
N LEU A 341 -8.26 10.23 -8.03
CA LEU A 341 -7.17 9.96 -7.10
C LEU A 341 -5.89 9.56 -7.80
N SER A 342 -5.98 8.68 -8.78
CA SER A 342 -4.80 8.19 -9.51
C SER A 342 -4.17 9.31 -10.32
N TYR A 343 -4.99 10.16 -10.97
CA TYR A 343 -4.50 11.37 -11.62
C TYR A 343 -3.82 12.30 -10.60
N LEU A 344 -4.47 12.67 -9.50
CA LEU A 344 -3.88 13.59 -8.51
C LEU A 344 -2.56 13.09 -7.91
N ASN A 345 -2.50 11.80 -7.60
CA ASN A 345 -1.28 11.18 -7.07
C ASN A 345 -0.19 11.07 -8.14
N SER A 346 -0.55 11.16 -9.43
CA SER A 346 0.39 11.12 -10.56
C SER A 346 0.73 12.50 -11.13
N SER A 347 -0.14 13.50 -10.94
CA SER A 347 -0.08 14.84 -11.56
C SER A 347 0.38 15.94 -10.62
N GLY A 348 0.21 15.75 -9.31
CA GLY A 348 0.62 16.74 -8.30
C GLY A 348 2.12 17.06 -8.34
N GLU A 349 2.93 16.21 -8.97
CA GLU A 349 4.38 16.30 -8.97
C GLU A 349 4.84 16.09 -10.44
N LYS A 350 5.10 17.20 -11.15
CA LYS A 350 5.05 17.29 -12.64
C LYS A 350 6.25 16.73 -13.40
N LEU A 351 7.23 16.17 -12.69
CA LEU A 351 8.50 15.74 -13.30
C LEU A 351 8.39 14.33 -13.85
N PHE A 352 8.00 13.36 -13.03
CA PHE A 352 7.74 12.01 -13.48
C PHE A 352 6.24 11.71 -13.40
N LEU A 353 5.56 12.07 -14.49
CA LEU A 353 4.13 11.84 -14.64
C LEU A 353 3.90 10.38 -15.03
N VAL A 354 3.42 9.58 -14.08
CA VAL A 354 2.81 8.28 -14.42
C VAL A 354 1.62 8.50 -15.37
N LEU A 355 0.93 9.63 -15.26
CA LEU A 355 -0.15 10.06 -16.15
C LEU A 355 0.12 11.48 -16.65
N THR A 356 0.27 11.62 -17.97
CA THR A 356 0.31 12.93 -18.64
C THR A 356 -1.04 13.64 -18.51
N PRO A 357 -1.14 14.97 -18.75
CA PRO A 357 -2.44 15.65 -18.79
C PRO A 357 -3.40 15.04 -19.83
N ALA A 358 -2.88 14.60 -20.98
CA ALA A 358 -3.67 13.87 -21.98
C ALA A 358 -4.21 12.54 -21.45
N ASP A 359 -3.40 11.79 -20.69
CA ASP A 359 -3.87 10.58 -20.00
C ASP A 359 -4.92 10.91 -18.94
N GLY A 360 -4.75 12.03 -18.23
CA GLY A 360 -5.71 12.55 -17.26
C GLY A 360 -7.08 12.83 -17.90
N LEU A 361 -7.10 13.52 -19.04
CA LEU A 361 -8.33 13.74 -19.81
C LEU A 361 -8.93 12.42 -20.29
N ALA A 362 -8.14 11.53 -20.92
CA ALA A 362 -8.64 10.25 -21.41
C ALA A 362 -9.27 9.40 -20.28
N LEU A 363 -8.73 9.51 -19.06
CA LEU A 363 -9.21 8.78 -17.90
C LEU A 363 -10.45 9.43 -17.24
N LEU A 364 -10.49 10.76 -17.16
CA LEU A 364 -11.47 11.52 -16.40
C LEU A 364 -12.62 12.12 -17.23
N ASP A 365 -12.46 12.24 -18.55
CA ASP A 365 -13.49 12.77 -19.43
C ASP A 365 -14.75 11.87 -19.48
N PRO A 366 -14.64 10.53 -19.60
CA PRO A 366 -15.82 9.66 -19.56
C PRO A 366 -16.69 9.83 -18.29
N PRO A 367 -16.14 9.86 -17.05
CA PRO A 367 -16.96 10.08 -15.86
C PRO A 367 -17.54 11.51 -15.75
N VAL A 368 -16.93 12.55 -16.33
CA VAL A 368 -17.54 13.91 -16.34
C VAL A 368 -18.92 13.89 -17.01
N HIS A 369 -19.06 13.12 -18.08
CA HIS A 369 -20.30 13.00 -18.83
C HIS A 369 -21.28 11.93 -18.32
N ASP A 370 -20.90 11.15 -17.30
CA ASP A 370 -21.74 10.06 -16.77
C ASP A 370 -22.86 10.58 -15.85
N PRO A 371 -24.15 10.52 -16.27
CA PRO A 371 -25.28 11.01 -15.46
C PRO A 371 -25.56 10.16 -14.22
N THR A 372 -24.97 8.97 -14.10
CA THR A 372 -25.21 8.04 -12.99
C THR A 372 -24.39 8.35 -11.74
N LEU A 373 -23.36 9.22 -11.87
CA LEU A 373 -22.52 9.64 -10.74
C LEU A 373 -23.32 10.42 -9.70
N THR A 374 -23.02 10.15 -8.44
CA THR A 374 -23.54 10.95 -7.34
C THR A 374 -23.02 12.39 -7.39
N PRO A 375 -23.78 13.40 -6.90
CA PRO A 375 -23.31 14.79 -6.84
C PRO A 375 -21.94 14.95 -6.15
N LEU A 376 -21.68 14.18 -5.09
CA LEU A 376 -20.37 14.13 -4.43
C LEU A 376 -19.24 13.74 -5.38
N VAL A 377 -19.42 12.68 -6.16
CA VAL A 377 -18.38 12.11 -7.02
C VAL A 377 -18.23 12.89 -8.31
N ARG A 378 -19.33 13.38 -8.87
CA ARG A 378 -19.33 14.34 -9.97
C ARG A 378 -18.52 15.59 -9.61
N ARG A 379 -18.72 16.15 -8.41
CA ARG A 379 -17.91 17.26 -7.90
C ARG A 379 -16.41 16.95 -7.89
N TYR A 380 -16.01 15.76 -7.43
CA TYR A 380 -14.60 15.36 -7.41
C TYR A 380 -14.01 15.25 -8.82
N THR A 381 -14.76 14.61 -9.71
CA THR A 381 -14.34 14.41 -11.10
C THR A 381 -14.17 15.75 -11.81
N LEU A 382 -15.15 16.65 -11.69
CA LEU A 382 -15.08 18.00 -12.27
C LEU A 382 -13.90 18.83 -11.73
N LEU A 383 -13.61 18.76 -10.42
CA LEU A 383 -12.43 19.42 -9.85
C LEU A 383 -11.13 18.81 -10.37
N ALA A 384 -11.05 17.49 -10.54
CA ALA A 384 -9.87 16.85 -11.10
C ALA A 384 -9.66 17.22 -12.58
N VAL A 385 -10.71 17.24 -13.41
CA VAL A 385 -10.61 17.66 -14.82
C VAL A 385 -10.29 19.15 -14.95
N SER A 386 -10.83 19.98 -14.06
CA SER A 386 -10.46 21.39 -13.95
C SER A 386 -8.95 21.55 -13.74
N LEU A 387 -8.33 20.74 -12.88
CA LEU A 387 -6.88 20.73 -12.67
C LEU A 387 -6.12 20.30 -13.93
N VAL A 388 -6.63 19.30 -14.68
CA VAL A 388 -6.00 18.88 -15.94
C VAL A 388 -5.96 20.03 -16.95
N HIS A 389 -7.08 20.72 -17.17
CA HIS A 389 -7.12 21.89 -18.06
C HIS A 389 -6.23 23.02 -17.57
N GLN A 390 -6.16 23.23 -16.25
CA GLN A 390 -5.26 24.20 -15.65
C GLN A 390 -3.78 23.85 -15.92
N GLU A 391 -3.41 22.58 -15.89
CA GLU A 391 -2.07 22.10 -16.25
C GLU A 391 -1.76 22.24 -17.75
N LEU A 392 -2.77 22.10 -18.61
CA LEU A 392 -2.68 22.34 -20.05
C LEU A 392 -2.62 23.82 -20.43
N GLY A 393 -2.73 24.74 -19.47
CA GLY A 393 -2.75 26.18 -19.74
C GLY A 393 -4.08 26.65 -20.34
N GLU A 394 -5.18 25.95 -20.05
CA GLU A 394 -6.54 26.24 -20.52
C GLU A 394 -7.41 26.79 -19.36
N PRO A 395 -7.23 28.06 -18.94
CA PRO A 395 -7.87 28.60 -17.74
C PRO A 395 -9.39 28.73 -17.86
N GLU A 396 -9.92 28.97 -19.06
CA GLU A 396 -11.37 29.11 -19.29
C GLU A 396 -12.13 27.80 -19.07
N PRO A 397 -11.78 26.66 -19.73
CA PRO A 397 -12.35 25.36 -19.40
C PRO A 397 -12.19 25.00 -17.92
N ALA A 398 -11.01 25.25 -17.34
CA ALA A 398 -10.74 24.98 -15.93
C ALA A 398 -11.71 25.74 -15.00
N ALA A 399 -11.90 27.04 -15.23
CA ALA A 399 -12.80 27.88 -14.44
C ALA A 399 -14.27 27.44 -14.58
N LYS A 400 -14.71 27.07 -15.79
CA LYS A 400 -16.07 26.57 -16.05
C LYS A 400 -16.34 25.28 -15.28
N LEU A 401 -15.45 24.29 -15.39
CA LEU A 401 -15.58 22.99 -14.70
C LEU A 401 -15.56 23.17 -13.18
N LYS A 402 -14.72 24.07 -12.67
CA LYS A 402 -14.68 24.41 -11.25
C LYS A 402 -15.99 25.03 -10.77
N ALA A 403 -16.56 25.97 -11.51
CA ALA A 403 -17.85 26.55 -11.18
C ALA A 403 -18.97 25.49 -11.17
N GLU A 404 -18.98 24.59 -12.16
CA GLU A 404 -19.91 23.46 -12.20
C GLU A 404 -19.72 22.51 -11.01
N ALA A 405 -18.47 22.25 -10.62
CA ALA A 405 -18.16 21.42 -9.46
C ALA A 405 -18.67 22.04 -8.16
N LEU A 406 -18.51 23.35 -7.99
CA LEU A 406 -19.00 24.09 -6.83
C LEU A 406 -20.53 24.16 -6.78
N ALA A 407 -21.21 24.11 -7.92
CA ALA A 407 -22.66 24.06 -8.01
C ALA A 407 -23.25 22.69 -7.56
N GLN A 408 -22.45 21.62 -7.56
CA GLN A 408 -22.89 20.31 -7.07
C GLN A 408 -23.22 20.39 -5.57
N ARG A 409 -24.33 19.77 -5.18
CA ARG A 409 -24.80 19.71 -3.78
C ARG A 409 -24.72 18.27 -3.24
N PRO A 410 -23.56 17.86 -2.67
CA PRO A 410 -23.42 16.52 -2.10
C PRO A 410 -24.44 16.26 -1.00
N ARG A 411 -25.02 15.06 -1.02
CA ARG A 411 -25.93 14.58 0.03
C ARG A 411 -25.22 13.54 0.86
N TRP A 412 -25.62 13.38 2.12
CA TRP A 412 -25.04 12.35 2.99
C TRP A 412 -25.28 10.92 2.46
N GLY A 413 -26.36 10.71 1.69
CA GLY A 413 -26.62 9.47 0.96
C GLY A 413 -25.55 9.11 -0.07
N ASP A 414 -24.87 10.11 -0.66
CA ASP A 414 -23.84 9.91 -1.68
C ASP A 414 -22.61 9.20 -1.08
N SER A 415 -22.17 9.67 0.09
CA SER A 415 -21.07 9.03 0.83
C SER A 415 -21.42 7.58 1.18
N ARG A 416 -22.66 7.31 1.60
CA ARG A 416 -23.11 5.94 1.90
C ARG A 416 -23.15 5.05 0.64
N ARG A 417 -23.58 5.60 -0.50
CA ARG A 417 -23.56 4.89 -1.79
C ARG A 417 -22.12 4.57 -2.21
N LEU A 418 -21.22 5.54 -2.19
CA LEU A 418 -19.81 5.35 -2.50
C LEU A 418 -19.18 4.27 -1.61
N LEU A 419 -19.42 4.33 -0.29
CA LEU A 419 -18.93 3.33 0.66
C LEU A 419 -19.46 1.91 0.39
N ARG A 420 -20.71 1.79 -0.06
CA ARG A 420 -21.28 0.49 -0.47
C ARG A 420 -20.59 -0.04 -1.73
N GLN A 421 -20.31 0.83 -2.69
CA GLN A 421 -19.59 0.43 -3.90
C GLN A 421 -18.14 0.03 -3.60
N TYR A 422 -17.40 0.77 -2.77
CA TYR A 422 -16.05 0.39 -2.32
C TYR A 422 -16.03 -1.02 -1.70
N ARG A 423 -16.97 -1.28 -0.78
CA ARG A 423 -17.09 -2.62 -0.16
C ARG A 423 -17.42 -3.72 -1.16
N ALA A 424 -18.29 -3.43 -2.13
CA ALA A 424 -18.65 -4.39 -3.17
C ALA A 424 -17.48 -4.67 -4.13
N ALA A 425 -16.67 -3.65 -4.44
CA ALA A 425 -15.44 -3.77 -5.21
C ALA A 425 -14.29 -4.43 -4.44
N GLY A 426 -14.49 -4.78 -3.16
CA GLY A 426 -13.46 -5.38 -2.31
C GLY A 426 -12.36 -4.41 -1.86
N LEU A 427 -12.55 -3.10 -2.06
CA LEU A 427 -11.58 -2.07 -1.72
C LEU A 427 -11.73 -1.59 -0.26
N PRO A 428 -10.62 -1.21 0.40
CA PRO A 428 -10.64 -0.67 1.75
C PRO A 428 -11.47 0.62 1.85
N ARG A 429 -12.09 0.84 3.01
CA ARG A 429 -12.80 2.08 3.29
C ARG A 429 -11.80 3.24 3.43
N LYS A 430 -11.62 4.04 2.38
CA LYS A 430 -10.88 5.29 2.46
C LYS A 430 -11.72 6.35 3.19
N ARG A 431 -11.51 6.52 4.52
CA ARG A 431 -12.00 7.73 5.23
C ARG A 431 -11.45 9.01 4.57
N SER A 432 -10.26 8.91 3.98
CA SER A 432 -9.63 9.95 3.17
C SER A 432 -10.45 10.33 1.93
N ALA A 433 -11.35 9.47 1.42
CA ALA A 433 -12.16 9.80 0.24
C ALA A 433 -12.98 11.10 0.43
N ILE A 434 -13.38 11.38 1.67
CA ILE A 434 -14.11 12.60 2.03
C ILE A 434 -13.16 13.79 2.24
N SER A 435 -11.94 13.56 2.74
CA SER A 435 -10.92 14.62 2.92
C SER A 435 -10.28 15.08 1.61
N ILE A 436 -10.34 14.26 0.55
CA ILE A 436 -9.89 14.63 -0.80
C ILE A 436 -10.55 15.92 -1.28
N THR A 437 -11.83 16.15 -0.97
CA THR A 437 -12.53 17.37 -1.39
C THR A 437 -11.78 18.65 -1.02
N GLY A 438 -11.26 18.69 0.21
CA GLY A 438 -10.53 19.85 0.71
C GLY A 438 -9.22 20.04 -0.04
N ARG A 439 -8.50 18.94 -0.32
CA ARG A 439 -7.25 18.96 -1.09
C ARG A 439 -7.49 19.36 -2.55
N LEU A 440 -8.49 18.77 -3.21
CA LEU A 440 -8.89 19.09 -4.58
C LEU A 440 -9.32 20.55 -4.70
N LEU A 441 -10.14 21.03 -3.76
CA LEU A 441 -10.55 22.42 -3.73
C LEU A 441 -9.33 23.33 -3.55
N ALA A 442 -8.46 23.04 -2.58
CA ALA A 442 -7.24 23.82 -2.34
C ALA A 442 -6.32 23.86 -3.57
N LEU A 443 -6.14 22.73 -4.27
CA LEU A 443 -5.36 22.67 -5.51
C LEU A 443 -6.02 23.46 -6.64
N ALA A 444 -7.34 23.32 -6.82
CA ALA A 444 -8.07 24.00 -7.89
C ALA A 444 -8.33 25.50 -7.61
N THR A 445 -8.23 25.94 -6.35
CA THR A 445 -8.39 27.35 -5.94
C THR A 445 -7.09 28.04 -5.63
N GLY A 446 -6.04 27.30 -5.32
CA GLY A 446 -4.71 27.86 -5.20
C GLY A 446 -4.29 28.49 -6.52
N PRO A 447 -3.33 29.44 -6.51
CA PRO A 447 -2.60 29.72 -7.74
C PRO A 447 -2.17 28.36 -8.29
N VAL A 448 -2.30 28.16 -9.62
CA VAL A 448 -1.47 27.12 -10.28
C VAL A 448 -0.11 27.41 -9.69
N ALA A 449 0.48 26.50 -8.92
CA ALA A 449 1.81 26.78 -8.37
C ALA A 449 2.63 27.13 -9.60
N ASP A 450 2.96 28.42 -9.72
CA ASP A 450 3.57 28.94 -10.92
C ASP A 450 4.80 28.08 -11.13
N PHE A 451 5.14 27.76 -12.37
CA PHE A 451 6.04 26.66 -12.74
C PHE A 451 7.45 26.70 -12.10
N SER A 452 7.72 27.63 -11.18
CA SER A 452 8.70 27.69 -10.08
C SER A 452 8.89 26.43 -9.22
N GLN A 453 8.36 25.25 -9.58
CA GLN A 453 8.73 23.98 -8.93
C GLN A 453 10.23 23.62 -9.10
N PHE A 454 10.98 24.42 -9.86
CA PHE A 454 12.43 24.35 -9.99
C PHE A 454 13.13 25.59 -9.43
N ALA A 455 12.38 26.55 -8.89
CA ALA A 455 12.98 27.61 -8.13
C ALA A 455 13.57 27.01 -6.84
N PRO A 456 14.72 27.54 -6.37
CA PRO A 456 15.20 27.28 -5.03
C PRO A 456 14.07 27.41 -4.00
N SER A 457 14.08 26.53 -3.01
CA SER A 457 13.13 26.60 -1.90
C SER A 457 13.91 26.80 -0.60
N SER A 458 13.31 27.42 0.40
CA SER A 458 13.90 27.49 1.74
C SER A 458 13.69 26.20 2.54
N ALA A 459 12.76 25.34 2.10
CA ALA A 459 12.44 24.07 2.74
C ALA A 459 11.96 23.00 1.76
N PRO A 460 12.27 21.72 2.01
CA PRO A 460 11.76 20.61 1.20
C PRO A 460 10.25 20.45 1.42
N THR A 461 9.47 20.38 0.33
CA THR A 461 8.00 20.28 0.39
C THR A 461 7.55 18.88 -0.03
N ILE A 462 7.77 17.88 0.84
CA ILE A 462 7.46 16.47 0.54
C ILE A 462 6.06 16.11 1.06
N ALA A 463 5.14 15.74 0.17
CA ALA A 463 3.77 15.40 0.51
C ALA A 463 3.62 13.96 1.07
N LEU A 464 3.89 13.78 2.37
CA LEU A 464 3.86 12.44 3.00
C LEU A 464 2.46 11.84 3.19
N ASP A 465 1.39 12.61 3.00
CA ASP A 465 0.02 12.12 3.24
C ASP A 465 -0.39 11.00 2.30
N SER A 466 0.10 11.01 1.06
CA SER A 466 -0.14 9.96 0.06
C SER A 466 0.72 8.73 0.32
N TRP A 467 1.77 8.84 1.15
CA TRP A 467 2.67 7.74 1.40
C TRP A 467 2.04 6.74 2.37
N PRO A 468 2.23 5.44 2.17
CA PRO A 468 1.91 4.43 3.18
C PRO A 468 2.69 4.64 4.49
N PRO A 469 2.19 4.16 5.64
CA PRO A 469 2.99 4.07 6.87
C PRO A 469 4.19 3.11 6.71
N SER A 470 5.38 3.61 6.42
CA SER A 470 6.60 2.83 6.18
C SER A 470 7.81 3.40 6.93
N GLN A 471 8.90 2.64 7.00
CA GLN A 471 10.15 3.15 7.58
C GLN A 471 10.68 4.35 6.78
N ALA A 472 10.59 4.33 5.45
CA ALA A 472 10.95 5.47 4.61
C ALA A 472 10.10 6.72 4.93
N ARG A 473 8.78 6.56 5.08
CA ARG A 473 7.87 7.65 5.49
C ARG A 473 8.25 8.20 6.87
N ASP A 474 8.55 7.32 7.83
CA ASP A 474 8.94 7.72 9.19
C ASP A 474 10.24 8.54 9.16
N HIS A 475 11.24 8.12 8.38
CA HIS A 475 12.50 8.86 8.19
C HIS A 475 12.28 10.20 7.49
N ALA A 476 11.47 10.22 6.43
CA ALA A 476 11.14 11.46 5.74
C ALA A 476 10.39 12.45 6.66
N ALA A 477 9.40 11.98 7.42
CA ALA A 477 8.65 12.81 8.38
C ALA A 477 9.57 13.38 9.47
N LEU A 478 10.46 12.55 10.02
CA LEU A 478 11.43 13.01 11.02
C LEU A 478 12.43 13.98 10.39
N GLY A 479 12.88 13.72 9.16
CA GLY A 479 13.78 14.58 8.39
C GLY A 479 13.20 15.97 8.16
N LEU A 480 11.96 16.06 7.66
CA LEU A 480 11.23 17.32 7.52
C LEU A 480 11.12 18.06 8.86
N ARG A 481 10.80 17.36 9.94
CA ARG A 481 10.73 17.95 11.29
C ARG A 481 12.09 18.47 11.77
N MET A 482 13.18 17.76 11.49
CA MET A 482 14.54 18.24 11.81
C MET A 482 14.91 19.47 10.98
N TRP A 483 14.42 19.55 9.73
CA TRP A 483 14.60 20.72 8.87
C TRP A 483 13.93 21.95 9.46
N ASP A 484 12.66 21.82 9.87
CA ASP A 484 11.88 22.90 10.50
C ASP A 484 12.53 23.40 11.81
N LEU A 485 13.23 22.51 12.52
CA LEU A 485 14.00 22.84 13.73
C LEU A 485 15.39 23.44 13.45
N GLY A 486 15.74 23.68 12.19
CA GLY A 486 17.05 24.21 11.78
C GLY A 486 18.20 23.21 11.84
N ARG A 487 17.94 21.93 12.14
CA ARG A 487 18.96 20.87 12.24
C ARG A 487 19.22 20.25 10.87
N ARG A 488 19.74 21.06 9.94
CA ARG A 488 19.84 20.72 8.50
C ARG A 488 20.65 19.45 8.22
N ASP A 489 21.79 19.22 8.88
CA ASP A 489 22.58 18.01 8.66
C ASP A 489 21.85 16.73 9.08
N GLN A 490 21.12 16.78 10.22
CA GLN A 490 20.31 15.64 10.68
C GLN A 490 19.12 15.39 9.75
N ALA A 491 18.48 16.46 9.29
CA ALA A 491 17.38 16.40 8.33
C ALA A 491 17.83 15.74 7.02
N GLU A 492 18.96 16.17 6.47
CA GLU A 492 19.57 15.61 5.27
C GLU A 492 19.88 14.12 5.44
N ALA A 493 20.55 13.73 6.52
CA ALA A 493 20.88 12.31 6.76
C ALA A 493 19.62 11.43 6.81
N LEU A 494 18.54 11.90 7.45
CA LEU A 494 17.27 11.18 7.53
C LEU A 494 16.55 11.10 6.17
N LEU A 495 16.55 12.19 5.39
CA LEU A 495 15.95 12.20 4.06
C LEU A 495 16.73 11.30 3.09
N MET A 496 18.06 11.30 3.14
CA MET A 496 18.89 10.39 2.35
C MET A 496 18.72 8.92 2.75
N GLU A 497 18.51 8.63 4.04
CA GLU A 497 18.16 7.29 4.49
C GLU A 497 16.77 6.86 3.98
N ALA A 498 15.79 7.79 3.93
CA ALA A 498 14.51 7.53 3.28
C ALA A 498 14.69 7.21 1.79
N VAL A 499 15.51 7.96 1.05
CA VAL A 499 15.86 7.69 -0.35
C VAL A 499 16.46 6.29 -0.51
N ARG A 500 17.40 5.90 0.35
CA ARG A 500 18.03 4.58 0.32
C ARG A 500 16.99 3.47 0.48
N LEU A 501 16.06 3.62 1.44
CA LEU A 501 14.98 2.65 1.67
C LEU A 501 13.99 2.57 0.50
N LEU A 502 13.67 3.71 -0.12
CA LEU A 502 12.80 3.78 -1.30
C LEU A 502 13.45 3.13 -2.52
N ARG A 503 14.73 3.38 -2.78
CA ARG A 503 15.50 2.71 -3.85
C ARG A 503 15.59 1.20 -3.62
N ALA A 504 15.87 0.77 -2.38
CA ALA A 504 15.90 -0.65 -2.02
C ALA A 504 14.53 -1.34 -2.19
N SER A 505 13.44 -0.55 -2.22
CA SER A 505 12.09 -1.02 -2.50
C SER A 505 11.59 -0.77 -3.92
N ASP A 506 12.47 -0.33 -4.81
CA ASP A 506 12.12 0.06 -6.17
C ASP A 506 11.02 1.14 -6.26
N GLN A 507 10.80 1.90 -5.18
CA GLN A 507 9.88 3.05 -5.14
C GLN A 507 10.57 4.30 -5.69
N LEU A 508 11.04 4.20 -6.93
CA LEU A 508 11.90 5.21 -7.55
C LEU A 508 11.21 6.56 -7.71
N VAL A 509 9.90 6.59 -7.92
CA VAL A 509 9.11 7.82 -8.02
C VAL A 509 9.21 8.63 -6.72
N ALA A 510 8.97 8.00 -5.58
CA ALA A 510 9.10 8.66 -4.27
C ALA A 510 10.56 9.03 -3.96
N ALA A 511 11.52 8.18 -4.30
CA ALA A 511 12.95 8.47 -4.12
C ALA A 511 13.40 9.71 -4.91
N PHE A 512 12.95 9.82 -6.16
CA PHE A 512 13.18 10.98 -7.02
C PHE A 512 12.67 12.27 -6.39
N TYR A 513 11.44 12.26 -5.86
CA TYR A 513 10.85 13.46 -5.25
C TYR A 513 11.56 13.93 -3.99
N VAL A 514 11.98 13.00 -3.12
CA VAL A 514 12.78 13.38 -1.95
C VAL A 514 14.09 14.04 -2.38
N LEU A 515 14.78 13.47 -3.38
CA LEU A 515 16.04 14.03 -3.89
C LEU A 515 15.84 15.41 -4.53
N LEU A 516 14.80 15.58 -5.35
CA LEU A 516 14.47 16.87 -5.95
C LEU A 516 14.23 17.94 -4.88
N GLU A 517 13.32 17.68 -3.95
CA GLU A 517 12.92 18.66 -2.93
C GLU A 517 14.07 18.99 -1.97
N LEU A 518 14.87 17.98 -1.60
CA LEU A 518 16.08 18.20 -0.81
C LEU A 518 17.11 19.04 -1.58
N GLY A 519 17.37 18.73 -2.85
CA GLY A 519 18.30 19.47 -3.69
C GLY A 519 17.89 20.93 -3.88
N ARG A 520 16.59 21.19 -4.10
CA ARG A 520 16.02 22.55 -4.17
C ARG A 520 16.18 23.31 -2.85
N ALA A 521 15.97 22.63 -1.72
CA ALA A 521 16.12 23.24 -0.40
C ALA A 521 17.59 23.54 -0.02
N GLN A 522 18.52 22.76 -0.59
CA GLN A 522 19.96 22.94 -0.45
C GLN A 522 20.51 24.01 -1.40
N HIS A 523 19.80 24.36 -2.48
CA HIS A 523 20.34 25.17 -3.59
C HIS A 523 21.10 26.41 -3.13
N ASP A 524 20.47 27.25 -2.30
CA ASP A 524 21.08 28.52 -1.87
C ASP A 524 21.97 28.37 -0.63
N SER A 525 21.71 27.35 0.19
CA SER A 525 22.37 27.21 1.51
C SER A 525 23.58 26.28 1.52
N ALA A 526 23.61 25.31 0.61
CA ALA A 526 24.68 24.35 0.43
C ALA A 526 24.77 23.93 -1.06
N PRO A 527 25.22 24.84 -1.96
CA PRO A 527 25.18 24.63 -3.41
C PRO A 527 25.86 23.33 -3.89
N TRP A 528 26.99 22.96 -3.29
CA TRP A 528 27.69 21.72 -3.65
C TRP A 528 26.89 20.46 -3.27
N ARG A 529 26.16 20.49 -2.13
CA ARG A 529 25.28 19.38 -1.73
C ARG A 529 24.08 19.30 -2.67
N ALA A 530 23.48 20.46 -2.97
CA ALA A 530 22.40 20.56 -3.93
C ALA A 530 22.77 19.94 -5.28
N TYR A 531 23.97 20.23 -5.80
CA TYR A 531 24.47 19.64 -7.04
C TYR A 531 24.49 18.10 -6.99
N HIS A 532 25.08 17.50 -5.95
CA HIS A 532 25.13 16.04 -5.82
C HIS A 532 23.74 15.42 -5.66
N THR A 533 22.88 16.02 -4.83
CA THR A 533 21.50 15.54 -4.61
C THR A 533 20.67 15.62 -5.89
N LEU A 534 20.74 16.72 -6.65
CA LEU A 534 20.01 16.90 -7.91
C LEU A 534 20.57 15.99 -9.02
N ASN A 535 21.88 15.73 -9.05
CA ASN A 535 22.45 14.76 -9.97
C ASN A 535 21.95 13.32 -9.65
N GLN A 536 21.84 12.96 -8.37
CA GLN A 536 21.18 11.71 -7.97
C GLN A 536 19.70 11.67 -8.35
N ALA A 537 18.99 12.80 -8.30
CA ALA A 537 17.62 12.88 -8.79
C ALA A 537 17.56 12.61 -10.30
N ALA A 538 18.48 13.20 -11.08
CA ALA A 538 18.56 12.99 -12.53
C ALA A 538 18.84 11.52 -12.89
N GLU A 539 19.70 10.83 -12.14
CA GLU A 539 19.96 9.38 -12.31
C GLU A 539 18.70 8.53 -12.08
N VAL A 540 17.94 8.83 -11.02
CA VAL A 540 16.67 8.12 -10.75
C VAL A 540 15.65 8.42 -11.82
N TYR A 541 15.59 9.68 -12.29
CA TYR A 541 14.71 10.09 -13.36
C TYR A 541 14.99 9.34 -14.66
N GLU A 542 16.25 9.22 -15.06
CA GLU A 542 16.62 8.47 -16.27
C GLU A 542 16.24 7.00 -16.13
N THR A 543 16.44 6.40 -14.94
CA THR A 543 15.98 5.04 -14.67
C THR A 543 14.46 4.90 -14.84
N LEU A 544 13.70 5.87 -14.35
CA LEU A 544 12.25 5.92 -14.48
C LEU A 544 11.82 6.13 -15.95
N ARG A 545 12.49 7.03 -16.68
CA ARG A 545 12.24 7.30 -18.10
C ARG A 545 12.50 6.06 -18.97
N MET A 546 13.55 5.28 -18.67
CA MET A 546 13.84 4.02 -19.36
C MET A 546 12.77 2.93 -19.13
N ARG A 547 11.90 3.08 -18.12
CA ARG A 547 10.76 2.16 -17.89
C ARG A 547 9.57 2.46 -18.80
N ILE A 548 9.53 3.63 -19.44
CA ILE A 548 8.48 4.00 -20.41
C ILE A 548 8.74 3.24 -21.71
N LEU A 549 7.76 2.42 -22.11
CA LEU A 549 7.83 1.57 -23.30
C LEU A 549 7.39 2.30 -24.58
N ASP A 550 6.53 3.31 -24.42
CA ASP A 550 6.08 4.19 -25.50
C ASP A 550 7.21 5.19 -25.86
N ASP A 551 7.75 5.06 -27.07
CA ASP A 551 8.90 5.86 -27.52
C ASP A 551 8.55 7.36 -27.62
N GLU A 552 7.34 7.73 -28.06
CA GLU A 552 6.91 9.13 -28.18
C GLU A 552 6.73 9.77 -26.81
N VAL A 553 6.10 9.05 -25.87
CA VAL A 553 5.97 9.53 -24.50
C VAL A 553 7.35 9.62 -23.85
N ARG A 554 8.23 8.63 -24.02
CA ARG A 554 9.59 8.68 -23.47
C ARG A 554 10.39 9.88 -23.99
N LEU A 555 10.24 10.24 -25.27
CA LEU A 555 10.85 11.43 -25.87
C LEU A 555 10.25 12.72 -25.31
N SER A 556 8.91 12.83 -25.26
CA SER A 556 8.23 14.03 -24.70
C SER A 556 8.54 14.26 -23.22
N THR A 557 8.76 13.18 -22.46
CA THR A 557 9.17 13.21 -21.06
C THR A 557 10.59 13.78 -20.89
N GLY A 558 11.38 13.89 -21.96
CA GLY A 558 12.71 14.52 -21.96
C GLY A 558 12.67 16.02 -21.60
N ALA A 559 11.60 16.74 -21.94
CA ALA A 559 11.48 18.17 -21.61
C ALA A 559 11.41 18.42 -20.09
N SER A 560 10.94 17.44 -19.31
CA SER A 560 10.86 17.54 -17.86
C SER A 560 12.25 17.42 -17.20
N ILE A 561 13.14 16.54 -17.68
CA ILE A 561 14.52 16.47 -17.16
C ILE A 561 15.35 17.69 -17.53
N GLU A 562 15.03 18.37 -18.64
CA GLU A 562 15.70 19.62 -19.02
C GLU A 562 15.63 20.65 -17.89
N ARG A 563 14.50 20.77 -17.19
CA ARG A 563 14.34 21.72 -16.08
C ARG A 563 15.21 21.37 -14.87
N LEU A 564 15.29 20.09 -14.52
CA LEU A 564 16.20 19.59 -13.48
C LEU A 564 17.67 19.82 -13.88
N THR A 565 17.98 19.62 -15.16
CA THR A 565 19.29 19.84 -15.75
C THR A 565 19.66 21.31 -15.69
N LEU A 566 18.76 22.23 -16.03
CA LEU A 566 18.96 23.67 -15.94
C LEU A 566 19.23 24.14 -14.50
N LEU A 567 18.49 23.60 -13.53
CA LEU A 567 18.73 23.88 -12.10
C LEU A 567 20.14 23.42 -11.68
N THR A 568 20.54 22.21 -12.09
CA THR A 568 21.86 21.66 -11.79
C THR A 568 22.99 22.40 -12.52
N LEU A 569 22.71 22.89 -13.73
CA LEU A 569 23.63 23.69 -14.54
C LEU A 569 23.89 25.05 -13.88
N GLY A 570 22.87 25.73 -13.38
CA GLY A 570 23.01 27.00 -12.65
C GLY A 570 24.01 26.87 -11.50
N LEU A 571 23.89 25.81 -10.69
CA LEU A 571 24.82 25.51 -9.60
C LEU A 571 26.27 25.34 -10.05
N LEU A 572 26.51 24.73 -11.22
CA LEU A 572 27.86 24.52 -11.76
C LEU A 572 28.46 25.79 -12.37
N LEU A 573 27.63 26.66 -12.94
CA LEU A 573 28.06 27.94 -13.51
C LEU A 573 28.37 28.96 -12.42
N ASP A 574 27.61 28.93 -11.34
CA ASP A 574 27.76 29.82 -10.18
C ASP A 574 28.66 29.23 -9.08
N ALA A 575 29.30 28.09 -9.34
CA ALA A 575 30.11 27.37 -8.36
C ALA A 575 31.26 28.25 -7.83
N PRO A 576 31.31 28.56 -6.51
CA PRO A 576 32.37 29.39 -5.95
C PRO A 576 33.71 28.65 -5.98
N GLU A 577 34.78 29.36 -6.35
CA GLU A 577 36.14 28.86 -6.28
C GLU A 577 36.51 28.60 -4.79
N GLY A 578 36.39 27.33 -4.34
CA GLY A 578 36.88 26.89 -3.02
C GLY A 578 35.85 26.35 -2.00
N GLY A 579 34.57 26.18 -2.36
CA GLY A 579 33.54 25.69 -1.42
C GLY A 579 33.17 24.20 -1.58
N GLY A 580 33.69 23.28 -0.74
CA GLY A 580 33.23 21.87 -0.73
C GLY A 580 33.69 21.01 -1.93
N PRO A 581 33.33 19.71 -1.97
CA PRO A 581 33.78 18.75 -2.99
C PRO A 581 33.01 18.92 -4.32
N TRP A 582 33.24 20.04 -5.01
CA TRP A 582 32.79 20.25 -6.39
C TRP A 582 33.50 19.29 -7.36
N PRO A 583 32.94 19.06 -8.56
CA PRO A 583 33.70 18.50 -9.66
C PRO A 583 34.97 19.32 -9.87
N ARG A 584 36.11 18.64 -10.09
CA ARG A 584 37.41 19.31 -10.32
C ARG A 584 37.36 20.35 -11.44
N THR A 585 36.47 20.16 -12.41
CA THR A 585 36.24 21.05 -13.54
C THR A 585 34.74 21.30 -13.72
N PRO A 586 34.13 22.25 -12.97
CA PRO A 586 32.68 22.50 -13.01
C PRO A 586 32.15 22.81 -14.40
N ARG A 587 32.89 23.59 -15.21
CA ARG A 587 32.54 23.88 -16.60
C ARG A 587 32.49 22.65 -17.50
N ALA A 588 33.40 21.68 -17.30
CA ALA A 588 33.37 20.42 -18.05
C ALA A 588 32.19 19.53 -17.61
N ALA A 589 31.87 19.53 -16.32
CA ALA A 589 30.68 18.86 -15.80
C ALA A 589 29.39 19.51 -16.36
N ALA A 590 29.36 20.83 -16.46
CA ALA A 590 28.26 21.60 -17.03
C ALA A 590 28.08 21.26 -18.52
N PHE A 591 29.17 21.21 -19.29
CA PHE A 591 29.14 20.77 -20.68
C PHE A 591 28.59 19.35 -20.80
N ALA A 592 29.14 18.39 -20.04
CA ALA A 592 28.70 17.00 -20.08
C ALA A 592 27.21 16.84 -19.72
N LEU A 593 26.72 17.66 -18.78
CA LEU A 593 25.31 17.71 -18.38
C LEU A 593 24.42 18.25 -19.51
N VAL A 594 24.82 19.32 -20.18
CA VAL A 594 24.09 19.90 -21.33
C VAL A 594 24.08 18.94 -22.52
N GLU A 595 25.22 18.34 -22.84
CA GLU A 595 25.31 17.31 -23.89
C GLU A 595 24.41 16.12 -23.57
N ARG A 596 24.37 15.70 -22.30
CA ARG A 596 23.49 14.62 -21.87
C ARG A 596 22.02 14.95 -22.08
N ALA A 597 21.60 16.18 -21.80
CA ALA A 597 20.22 16.60 -21.98
C ALA A 597 19.83 16.82 -23.45
N ARG A 598 20.71 17.42 -24.27
CA ARG A 598 20.42 17.78 -25.67
C ARG A 598 20.58 16.63 -26.65
N SER A 599 21.70 15.92 -26.56
CA SER A 599 22.07 14.93 -27.58
C SER A 599 21.25 13.65 -27.46
N ARG A 600 20.65 13.38 -26.30
CA ARG A 600 19.93 12.14 -26.01
C ARG A 600 18.66 11.93 -26.85
N GLY A 601 17.84 12.95 -27.09
CA GLY A 601 16.66 12.79 -27.95
C GLY A 601 17.02 12.48 -29.42
N LEU A 602 18.06 13.12 -29.94
CA LEU A 602 18.58 12.87 -31.28
C LEU A 602 19.28 11.50 -31.37
N LEU A 603 20.05 11.12 -30.35
CA LEU A 603 20.72 9.82 -30.30
C LEU A 603 19.73 8.66 -30.14
N GLU A 604 18.62 8.84 -29.41
CA GLU A 604 17.54 7.84 -29.35
C GLU A 604 16.88 7.63 -30.73
N LEU A 605 16.66 8.70 -31.50
CA LEU A 605 16.18 8.61 -32.88
C LEU A 605 17.20 7.90 -33.78
N LEU A 606 18.47 8.31 -33.70
CA LEU A 606 19.55 7.72 -34.49
C LEU A 606 19.78 6.24 -34.16
N GLY A 607 19.73 5.86 -32.88
CA GLY A 607 19.98 4.50 -32.40
C GLY A 607 19.03 3.44 -32.98
N THR A 608 17.85 3.85 -33.46
CA THR A 608 16.93 2.95 -34.19
C THR A 608 17.40 2.61 -35.60
N THR A 609 18.34 3.39 -36.16
CA THR A 609 18.81 3.30 -37.55
C THR A 609 20.28 2.88 -37.69
N VAL A 610 21.04 2.83 -36.59
CA VAL A 610 22.46 2.44 -36.62
C VAL A 610 22.58 0.93 -36.91
N PRO A 611 23.29 0.52 -37.98
CA PRO A 611 23.57 -0.89 -38.22
C PRO A 611 24.56 -1.44 -37.18
N PRO A 612 24.51 -2.74 -36.85
CA PRO A 612 25.45 -3.36 -35.94
C PRO A 612 26.91 -3.06 -36.32
N GLY A 613 27.71 -2.72 -35.31
CA GLY A 613 29.11 -2.36 -35.50
C GLY A 613 29.86 -3.45 -36.29
N ALA A 614 30.59 -3.05 -37.33
CA ALA A 614 31.28 -3.97 -38.25
C ALA A 614 32.34 -4.87 -37.56
N THR A 615 32.73 -4.54 -36.32
CA THR A 615 33.73 -5.28 -35.52
C THR A 615 33.10 -6.29 -34.55
N ALA A 616 31.78 -6.28 -34.34
CA ALA A 616 31.13 -7.19 -33.41
C ALA A 616 31.17 -8.65 -33.93
N PRO A 617 31.42 -9.65 -33.04
CA PRO A 617 31.39 -11.06 -33.40
C PRO A 617 30.07 -11.46 -34.10
N PRO A 618 30.12 -12.26 -35.19
CA PRO A 618 28.93 -12.60 -35.98
C PRO A 618 27.81 -13.25 -35.17
N ASP A 619 28.15 -14.02 -34.13
CA ASP A 619 27.19 -14.65 -33.22
C ASP A 619 26.44 -13.63 -32.36
N LEU A 620 27.13 -12.57 -31.88
CA LEU A 620 26.51 -11.49 -31.13
C LEU A 620 25.63 -10.60 -32.02
N VAL A 621 26.06 -10.33 -33.25
CA VAL A 621 25.26 -9.61 -34.25
C VAL A 621 23.99 -10.39 -34.58
N ALA A 622 24.07 -11.71 -34.78
CA ALA A 622 22.90 -12.55 -35.01
C ALA A 622 21.98 -12.60 -33.78
N ALA A 623 22.53 -12.68 -32.56
CA ALA A 623 21.76 -12.64 -31.32
C ALA A 623 21.03 -11.29 -31.13
N GLU A 624 21.68 -10.17 -31.51
CA GLU A 624 21.05 -8.84 -31.42
C GLU A 624 19.92 -8.71 -32.45
N ALA A 625 20.15 -9.15 -33.69
CA ALA A 625 19.13 -9.14 -34.74
C ALA A 625 17.89 -9.95 -34.33
N GLU A 626 18.10 -11.14 -33.75
CA GLU A 626 17.02 -11.97 -33.22
C GLU A 626 16.28 -11.28 -32.05
N ALA A 627 17.02 -10.68 -31.11
CA ALA A 627 16.40 -9.94 -30.01
C ALA A 627 15.58 -8.73 -30.51
N ARG A 628 16.06 -7.99 -31.52
CA ARG A 628 15.31 -6.90 -32.16
C ARG A 628 14.05 -7.40 -32.87
N ARG A 629 14.13 -8.55 -33.55
CA ARG A 629 12.96 -9.21 -34.17
C ARG A 629 11.91 -9.56 -33.13
N ILE A 630 12.32 -10.16 -32.00
CA ILE A 630 11.41 -10.48 -30.89
C ILE A 630 10.77 -9.19 -30.34
N VAL A 631 11.52 -8.11 -30.15
CA VAL A 631 10.95 -6.81 -29.71
C VAL A 631 9.91 -6.29 -30.72
N ALA A 632 10.20 -6.36 -32.02
CA ALA A 632 9.26 -5.96 -33.07
C ALA A 632 7.98 -6.82 -33.06
N ASP A 633 8.10 -8.15 -32.94
CA ASP A 633 6.98 -9.08 -32.83
C ASP A 633 6.11 -8.76 -31.60
N ARG A 634 6.74 -8.43 -30.46
CA ARG A 634 6.03 -8.05 -29.23
C ARG A 634 5.32 -6.70 -29.35
N ARG A 635 5.91 -5.72 -30.03
CA ARG A 635 5.25 -4.43 -30.34
C ARG A 635 4.03 -4.63 -31.25
N ALA A 636 4.14 -5.47 -32.27
CA ALA A 636 3.02 -5.82 -33.14
C ALA A 636 1.90 -6.55 -32.37
N ALA A 637 2.26 -7.49 -31.49
CA ALA A 637 1.31 -8.18 -30.63
C ALA A 637 0.60 -7.23 -29.65
N LEU A 638 1.31 -6.24 -29.11
CA LEU A 638 0.74 -5.20 -28.26
C LEU A 638 -0.28 -4.34 -29.02
N ALA A 639 0.03 -3.93 -30.26
CA ALA A 639 -0.90 -3.19 -31.11
C ALA A 639 -2.16 -4.02 -31.45
N ALA A 640 -2.01 -5.35 -31.56
CA ALA A 640 -3.12 -6.27 -31.80
C ALA A 640 -3.92 -6.64 -30.53
N ALA A 641 -3.43 -6.32 -29.33
CA ALA A 641 -4.07 -6.66 -28.07
C ALA A 641 -5.32 -5.80 -27.85
N GLY A 642 -6.43 -6.19 -28.45
CA GLY A 642 -7.72 -5.46 -28.40
C GLY A 642 -8.42 -5.43 -27.03
N THR A 643 -7.79 -5.91 -25.95
CA THR A 643 -8.36 -5.87 -24.59
C THR A 643 -7.31 -5.39 -23.57
N PRO A 644 -7.70 -4.58 -22.55
CA PRO A 644 -6.76 -4.06 -21.55
C PRO A 644 -5.95 -5.13 -20.80
N ALA A 645 -6.56 -6.27 -20.45
CA ALA A 645 -5.88 -7.38 -19.79
C ALA A 645 -4.81 -8.03 -20.69
N GLY A 646 -5.14 -8.21 -21.98
CA GLY A 646 -4.18 -8.68 -22.98
C GLY A 646 -3.05 -7.68 -23.20
N SER A 647 -3.34 -6.37 -23.10
CA SER A 647 -2.34 -5.32 -23.22
C SER A 647 -1.30 -5.40 -22.09
N GLU A 648 -1.69 -5.65 -20.84
CA GLU A 648 -0.74 -5.71 -19.74
C GLU A 648 0.26 -6.88 -19.84
N ALA A 649 -0.23 -8.08 -20.18
CA ALA A 649 0.64 -9.24 -20.41
C ALA A 649 1.58 -9.02 -21.61
N ALA A 650 1.07 -8.39 -22.68
CA ALA A 650 1.89 -8.01 -23.83
C ALA A 650 2.97 -6.98 -23.47
N LEU A 651 2.67 -5.99 -22.63
CA LEU A 651 3.63 -5.00 -22.13
C LEU A 651 4.74 -5.64 -21.29
N ARG A 652 4.39 -6.55 -20.36
CA ARG A 652 5.40 -7.34 -19.61
C ARG A 652 6.30 -8.12 -20.55
N GLY A 653 5.72 -8.81 -21.53
CA GLY A 653 6.49 -9.55 -22.54
C GLY A 653 7.39 -8.67 -23.42
N LEU A 654 6.95 -7.44 -23.72
CA LEU A 654 7.78 -6.45 -24.41
C LEU A 654 8.95 -5.98 -23.53
N ARG A 655 8.73 -5.73 -22.24
CA ARG A 655 9.79 -5.37 -21.30
C ARG A 655 10.83 -6.47 -21.12
N ASP A 656 10.39 -7.73 -21.03
CA ASP A 656 11.28 -8.88 -20.98
C ASP A 656 12.15 -8.98 -22.24
N ALA A 657 11.56 -8.74 -23.42
CA ALA A 657 12.27 -8.72 -24.70
C ALA A 657 13.28 -7.57 -24.78
N LEU A 658 12.92 -6.36 -24.34
CA LEU A 658 13.83 -5.21 -24.28
C LEU A 658 14.99 -5.47 -23.31
N SER A 659 14.72 -6.10 -22.17
CA SER A 659 15.77 -6.48 -21.21
C SER A 659 16.71 -7.54 -21.78
N ALA A 660 16.19 -8.47 -22.61
CA ALA A 660 17.00 -9.44 -23.32
C ALA A 660 17.88 -8.77 -24.38
N LEU A 661 17.34 -7.82 -25.16
CA LEU A 661 18.10 -7.01 -26.11
C LEU A 661 19.22 -6.24 -25.41
N ALA A 662 18.91 -5.59 -24.28
CA ALA A 662 19.92 -4.87 -23.50
C ALA A 662 21.08 -5.77 -23.08
N ARG A 663 20.80 -6.99 -22.57
CA ARG A 663 21.87 -7.95 -22.21
C ARG A 663 22.74 -8.37 -23.40
N VAL A 664 22.17 -8.50 -24.60
CA VAL A 664 22.97 -8.81 -25.80
C VAL A 664 23.85 -7.62 -26.17
N GLN A 665 23.31 -6.40 -26.10
CA GLN A 665 24.08 -5.18 -26.34
C GLN A 665 25.19 -4.97 -25.30
N ASP A 666 24.98 -5.30 -24.02
CA ASP A 666 26.05 -5.26 -23.02
C ASP A 666 27.20 -6.20 -23.37
N ARG A 667 26.89 -7.37 -23.96
CA ARG A 667 27.91 -8.31 -24.44
C ARG A 667 28.66 -7.76 -25.65
N ILE A 668 28.00 -7.02 -26.55
CA ILE A 668 28.65 -6.34 -27.68
C ILE A 668 29.57 -5.23 -27.19
N ALA A 669 29.11 -4.40 -26.25
CA ALA A 669 29.91 -3.32 -25.68
C ALA A 669 31.18 -3.82 -24.96
N ALA A 670 31.13 -5.04 -24.41
CA ALA A 670 32.28 -5.63 -23.72
C ALA A 670 33.36 -6.23 -24.65
N VAL A 671 33.15 -6.25 -25.98
CA VAL A 671 34.12 -6.83 -26.93
C VAL A 671 35.28 -5.88 -27.19
N ASP A 672 34.98 -4.67 -27.64
CA ASP A 672 35.95 -3.65 -28.06
C ASP A 672 35.33 -2.24 -27.99
N LEU A 673 36.17 -1.23 -28.23
CA LEU A 673 35.74 0.17 -28.22
C LEU A 673 34.68 0.46 -29.28
N ALA A 674 34.79 -0.14 -30.47
CA ALA A 674 33.82 0.04 -31.54
C ALA A 674 32.45 -0.57 -31.21
N GLY A 675 32.42 -1.70 -30.51
CA GLY A 675 31.20 -2.28 -29.94
C GLY A 675 30.58 -1.40 -28.85
N GLU A 676 31.41 -0.81 -27.98
CA GLU A 676 30.97 0.15 -26.97
C GLU A 676 30.36 1.40 -27.62
N GLU A 677 31.02 1.99 -28.61
CA GLU A 677 30.53 3.14 -29.39
C GLU A 677 29.20 2.82 -30.09
N TYR A 678 29.12 1.67 -30.76
CA TYR A 678 27.89 1.20 -31.40
C TYR A 678 26.73 1.09 -30.40
N VAL A 679 26.97 0.47 -29.24
CA VAL A 679 25.93 0.28 -28.21
C VAL A 679 25.54 1.61 -27.58
N ASN A 680 26.50 2.51 -27.36
CA ASN A 680 26.24 3.86 -26.87
C ASN A 680 25.36 4.64 -27.85
N LEU A 681 25.65 4.59 -29.14
CA LEU A 681 24.79 5.18 -30.17
C LEU A 681 23.41 4.50 -30.23
N SER A 682 23.36 3.17 -30.21
CA SER A 682 22.10 2.41 -30.26
C SER A 682 21.19 2.68 -29.07
N ARG A 683 21.74 2.99 -27.90
CA ARG A 683 20.99 3.26 -26.66
C ARG A 683 20.68 4.74 -26.44
N GLY A 684 21.20 5.62 -27.28
CA GLY A 684 21.09 7.05 -27.03
C GLY A 684 21.95 7.54 -25.86
N THR A 685 23.09 6.89 -25.60
CA THR A 685 24.02 7.27 -24.54
C THR A 685 24.93 8.40 -25.03
N PRO A 686 24.85 9.60 -24.44
CA PRO A 686 25.62 10.75 -24.88
C PRO A 686 27.08 10.64 -24.43
N LEU A 687 27.99 11.13 -25.28
CA LEU A 687 29.43 11.15 -24.99
C LEU A 687 29.76 12.09 -23.83
N THR A 688 30.78 11.74 -23.05
CA THR A 688 31.33 12.60 -22.00
C THR A 688 32.23 13.69 -22.59
N PHE A 689 32.46 14.78 -21.84
CA PHE A 689 33.41 15.83 -22.27
C PHE A 689 34.82 15.28 -22.53
N ALA A 690 35.25 14.28 -21.76
CA ALA A 690 36.55 13.64 -21.96
C ALA A 690 36.62 12.89 -23.30
N GLU A 691 35.55 12.17 -23.65
CA GLU A 691 35.40 11.49 -24.94
C GLU A 691 35.36 12.47 -26.10
N VAL A 692 34.53 13.53 -26.02
CA VAL A 692 34.48 14.58 -27.05
C VAL A 692 35.84 15.24 -27.21
N LYS A 693 36.54 15.54 -26.12
CA LYS A 693 37.89 16.11 -26.16
C LYS A 693 38.91 15.16 -26.77
N ALA A 694 38.78 13.85 -26.56
CA ALA A 694 39.64 12.85 -27.18
C ALA A 694 39.42 12.79 -28.70
N LEU A 695 38.16 12.83 -29.15
CA LEU A 695 37.79 12.84 -30.57
C LEU A 695 38.24 14.12 -31.31
N LEU A 696 38.27 15.25 -30.61
CA LEU A 696 38.67 16.54 -31.18
C LEU A 696 40.18 16.80 -31.14
N ARG A 697 40.97 15.91 -30.50
CA ARG A 697 42.42 16.01 -30.61
C ARG A 697 42.80 15.57 -32.01
N PRO A 698 43.50 16.40 -32.81
CA PRO A 698 44.04 15.94 -34.08
C PRO A 698 44.87 14.70 -33.79
N GLU A 699 44.63 13.62 -34.53
CA GLU A 699 45.58 12.51 -34.56
C GLU A 699 46.94 13.17 -34.81
N GLU A 700 47.85 13.08 -33.84
CA GLU A 700 49.25 13.37 -34.10
C GLU A 700 49.66 12.32 -35.13
N SER A 701 49.50 12.68 -36.39
CA SER A 701 49.82 11.90 -37.57
C SER A 701 51.31 11.60 -37.48
N GLY A 702 51.62 10.41 -36.96
CA GLY A 702 52.92 9.76 -37.07
C GLY A 702 53.16 9.29 -38.49
#